data_AF-I0QVF2-F1
#
_entry.id   AF-I0QVF2-F1
#
_cell.length_a   1.000
_cell.length_b   1.000
_cell.length_c   1.000
_cell.angle_alpha   90.00
_cell.angle_beta   90.00
_cell.angle_gamma   90.00
#
_symmetry.space_group_name_H-M   'P 1'
#
loop_
_entity.id
_entity.type
_entity.pdbx_description
1 polymer ?
#
loop_
_entity_poly.entity_id
_entity_poly.type
_entity_poly.pdbx_seq_one_letter_code
_entity_poly.pdbx_strand_id
1 'polypeptide(L)'
;MSILPLEPGPQNTAITLQNPCRTGCNPFSRLITGIRNIFRRPTSLVPSPSETKLEIGNSEFHKYLYKPKKNSPQPRIYSGIKFENATEPSLQIKKPFKCNGDTFIDPSFYKWKAPKGSQMKNCFFTARDHPFNWDDPQLGNICMSGSTIEGLYKDNVEGDISSLISPCLSGIKMKHCILNNLIFTLKSLVITSNVDFSHSRFDNVTFTGSMAGSGFPYYIREANFENISASGLTFKNVSFESDVSFKGAQITNLTLCKEVNFKGVTFGDYQPRQITLSDEMFSSSELIDLNLNSINNTTTGAYFFNTLGTIENRRVKVDWAEQLVEKFSRLDLLKNSLQQSSICESLIYELSIDCFKDSLPISNFVWELQVEKFKFKVIPGSLLQEKEIFQKLVNSLINRTRTPNCSQLPRKDIFSYQFLANQLFDSYPEMAQAWNQLAPLPELLKFLNEDILMNESENFDPQHVFYDPQTRRAIAIPKFEFNRLINELQAPTQYSLFQYLGEGNIVNLPASQQALSMALSCSEGLQQLWSASGNYFKPTFSALLVGNSRCSSQELIRLNEIKQHLASLLLKRSAKKMNLTGASEAILLHSALADYYEGEHAVEKRQPLIDQCFEDMQPCFAKSTLNDNQKKAIISLLLARVLITFSSSAFCGTETDSPMPLRLLADAFLEDSINYWPELVSAGEMKNWREKLIPKDSSTFSCSAMLSGNMATYRHPIIDSEDLPRLMKTLYPL
;
A
#
# COMPACT_ATOMS: atom_id res chain seq x y z
N MET A 1 -13.56 -33.04 -43.71
CA MET A 1 -13.99 -34.33 -44.28
C MET A 1 -13.05 -35.42 -43.77
N SER A 2 -13.60 -36.42 -43.07
CA SER A 2 -13.10 -37.80 -42.82
C SER A 2 -11.72 -37.93 -42.14
N ILE A 3 -11.54 -38.10 -40.81
CA ILE A 3 -11.93 -39.13 -39.81
C ILE A 3 -11.37 -40.55 -40.05
N LEU A 4 -10.45 -40.97 -39.15
CA LEU A 4 -10.30 -42.26 -38.40
C LEU A 4 -8.80 -42.61 -38.18
N PRO A 5 -8.41 -43.42 -37.17
CA PRO A 5 -8.89 -43.55 -35.79
C PRO A 5 -7.77 -43.57 -34.71
N LEU A 6 -8.20 -43.52 -33.45
CA LEU A 6 -7.45 -43.61 -32.18
C LEU A 6 -7.20 -45.06 -31.73
N GLU A 7 -6.05 -45.30 -31.08
CA GLU A 7 -5.82 -46.41 -30.13
C GLU A 7 -4.98 -45.95 -28.91
N PRO A 8 -5.01 -46.67 -27.76
CA PRO A 8 -4.90 -46.07 -26.43
C PRO A 8 -3.67 -46.46 -25.58
N GLY A 9 -3.34 -45.57 -24.62
CA GLY A 9 -2.72 -45.88 -23.30
C GLY A 9 -1.20 -46.11 -23.26
N PRO A 10 -0.50 -45.64 -22.20
CA PRO A 10 -0.39 -46.51 -21.02
C PRO A 10 -0.38 -45.83 -19.63
N GLN A 11 -1.09 -46.51 -18.72
CA GLN A 11 -0.78 -46.89 -17.32
C GLN A 11 -0.02 -45.95 -16.36
N ASN A 12 -0.78 -45.51 -15.34
CA ASN A 12 -0.32 -44.96 -14.07
C ASN A 12 0.29 -46.05 -13.16
N THR A 13 1.45 -45.77 -12.58
CA THR A 13 2.07 -46.54 -11.49
C THR A 13 1.77 -45.87 -10.14
N ALA A 14 1.10 -46.61 -9.26
CA ALA A 14 0.85 -46.24 -7.87
C ALA A 14 1.97 -46.80 -6.98
N ILE A 15 2.60 -45.93 -6.19
CA ILE A 15 3.59 -46.32 -5.16
C ILE A 15 2.88 -46.39 -3.80
N THR A 16 3.03 -47.54 -3.18
CA THR A 16 2.57 -47.92 -1.84
C THR A 16 3.55 -47.40 -0.79
N LEU A 17 3.07 -46.77 0.30
CA LEU A 17 3.86 -46.60 1.51
C LEU A 17 3.04 -46.94 2.77
N GLN A 18 3.77 -47.54 3.70
CA GLN A 18 3.35 -48.39 4.81
C GLN A 18 2.86 -47.59 6.03
N ASN A 19 1.88 -48.18 6.74
CA ASN A 19 1.56 -47.85 8.14
C ASN A 19 2.45 -48.65 9.10
N PRO A 20 2.90 -48.04 10.21
CA PRO A 20 3.07 -48.74 11.47
C PRO A 20 2.11 -48.23 12.56
N CYS A 21 1.68 -49.19 13.37
CA CYS A 21 0.70 -49.09 14.45
C CYS A 21 1.22 -48.42 15.73
N ARG A 22 0.28 -47.75 16.46
CA ARG A 22 0.03 -47.70 17.93
C ARG A 22 1.16 -47.09 18.81
N THR A 23 0.94 -46.25 19.83
CA THR A 23 -0.03 -46.10 20.95
C THR A 23 0.10 -44.64 21.47
N GLY A 24 -0.82 -43.92 22.13
CA GLY A 24 -1.93 -44.24 23.03
C GLY A 24 -2.50 -42.94 23.67
N CYS A 25 -3.61 -43.11 24.42
CA CYS A 25 -4.22 -42.19 25.40
C CYS A 25 -4.96 -40.93 24.91
N ASN A 26 -6.28 -41.05 24.68
CA ASN A 26 -7.23 -39.93 24.59
C ASN A 26 -8.32 -40.09 25.68
N PRO A 27 -8.52 -39.11 26.60
CA PRO A 27 -9.38 -39.25 27.77
C PRO A 27 -10.85 -38.85 27.50
N PHE A 28 -11.49 -39.43 26.49
CA PHE A 28 -12.89 -39.10 26.13
C PHE A 28 -13.84 -40.31 26.06
N SER A 29 -13.50 -41.45 26.67
CA SER A 29 -14.32 -42.68 26.63
C SER A 29 -15.25 -42.90 27.83
N ARG A 30 -15.52 -41.90 28.67
CA ARG A 30 -16.40 -42.04 29.86
C ARG A 30 -17.66 -41.16 29.88
N LEU A 31 -18.26 -40.85 28.73
CA LEU A 31 -19.55 -40.15 28.71
C LEU A 31 -20.52 -40.57 27.61
N ILE A 32 -20.47 -41.84 27.19
CA ILE A 32 -21.47 -42.43 26.27
C ILE A 32 -21.96 -43.77 26.83
N THR A 33 -22.51 -43.76 28.05
CA THR A 33 -23.37 -44.86 28.55
C THR A 33 -24.33 -44.38 29.64
N GLY A 34 -24.92 -43.19 29.46
CA GLY A 34 -25.85 -42.58 30.43
C GLY A 34 -27.00 -41.77 29.82
N ILE A 35 -27.17 -41.77 28.49
CA ILE A 35 -28.24 -41.01 27.81
C ILE A 35 -28.97 -41.94 26.84
N ARG A 36 -29.66 -42.95 27.38
CA ARG A 36 -30.64 -43.74 26.61
C ARG A 36 -32.00 -43.89 27.29
N ASN A 37 -32.29 -43.13 28.36
CA ASN A 37 -33.57 -43.17 29.07
C ASN A 37 -34.25 -41.80 29.34
N ILE A 38 -33.90 -40.72 28.64
CA ILE A 38 -34.52 -39.38 28.84
C ILE A 38 -35.41 -38.93 27.66
N PHE A 39 -35.86 -39.85 26.80
CA PHE A 39 -36.88 -39.54 25.79
C PHE A 39 -38.01 -40.58 25.79
N ARG A 40 -38.76 -40.65 26.90
CA ARG A 40 -40.14 -41.14 26.87
C ARG A 40 -41.04 -39.96 26.50
N ARG A 41 -41.66 -40.05 25.33
CA ARG A 41 -42.72 -39.15 24.86
C ARG A 41 -43.91 -39.19 25.85
N PRO A 42 -44.47 -38.05 26.28
CA PRO A 42 -45.85 -38.01 26.71
C PRO A 42 -46.73 -38.13 25.47
N THR A 43 -47.58 -39.15 25.46
CA THR A 43 -48.70 -39.31 24.54
C THR A 43 -49.78 -38.27 24.88
N SER A 44 -50.45 -37.77 23.84
CA SER A 44 -51.62 -36.86 23.83
C SER A 44 -51.37 -35.37 24.14
N LEU A 45 -50.96 -34.64 23.10
CA LEU A 45 -51.62 -33.38 22.77
C LEU A 45 -52.11 -33.51 21.32
N VAL A 46 -53.43 -33.43 21.17
CA VAL A 46 -54.10 -33.25 19.87
C VAL A 46 -53.38 -32.11 19.14
N PRO A 47 -53.03 -32.22 17.85
CA PRO A 47 -52.51 -31.08 17.10
C PRO A 47 -53.58 -30.01 17.14
N SER A 48 -53.31 -28.89 17.81
CA SER A 48 -54.06 -27.67 17.54
C SER A 48 -53.93 -27.43 16.03
N PRO A 49 -55.02 -27.15 15.30
CA PRO A 49 -54.95 -26.90 13.87
C PRO A 49 -53.86 -25.85 13.65
N SER A 50 -52.94 -26.12 12.73
CA SER A 50 -51.95 -25.14 12.29
C SER A 50 -52.73 -23.93 11.80
N GLU A 51 -52.87 -22.91 12.66
CA GLU A 51 -53.24 -21.57 12.24
C GLU A 51 -52.14 -21.15 11.28
N THR A 52 -52.42 -21.30 9.99
CA THR A 52 -51.60 -20.80 8.91
C THR A 52 -51.31 -19.34 9.24
N LYS A 53 -50.04 -19.01 9.51
CA LYS A 53 -49.60 -17.61 9.66
C LYS A 53 -50.02 -16.89 8.37
N LEU A 54 -51.08 -16.10 8.47
CA LEU A 54 -51.65 -15.41 7.33
C LEU A 54 -50.64 -14.37 6.84
N GLU A 55 -50.02 -14.65 5.69
CA GLU A 55 -49.15 -13.72 4.99
C GLU A 55 -50.02 -12.70 4.25
N ILE A 56 -49.90 -11.43 4.64
CA ILE A 56 -50.73 -10.33 4.16
C ILE A 56 -49.99 -9.67 2.99
N GLY A 57 -50.52 -9.83 1.78
CA GLY A 57 -49.99 -9.18 0.58
C GLY A 57 -50.37 -7.69 0.48
N ASN A 58 -49.78 -7.00 -0.51
CA ASN A 58 -49.98 -5.56 -0.73
C ASN A 58 -51.45 -5.14 -0.89
N SER A 59 -52.26 -5.95 -1.58
CA SER A 59 -53.70 -5.66 -1.81
C SER A 59 -54.54 -5.64 -0.53
N GLU A 60 -54.07 -6.31 0.53
CA GLU A 60 -54.77 -6.41 1.80
C GLU A 60 -54.15 -5.54 2.89
N PHE A 61 -52.93 -5.05 2.68
CA PHE A 61 -52.15 -4.31 3.67
C PHE A 61 -52.92 -3.17 4.33
N HIS A 62 -53.59 -2.32 3.54
CA HIS A 62 -54.37 -1.18 4.04
C HIS A 62 -55.52 -1.59 4.98
N LYS A 63 -56.12 -2.78 4.76
CA LYS A 63 -57.19 -3.31 5.63
C LYS A 63 -56.67 -3.68 7.01
N TYR A 64 -55.40 -4.09 7.10
CA TYR A 64 -54.77 -4.54 8.33
C TYR A 64 -53.97 -3.43 9.03
N LEU A 65 -53.39 -2.48 8.29
CA LEU A 65 -52.49 -1.45 8.83
C LEU A 65 -53.07 -0.68 10.03
N TYR A 66 -54.36 -0.32 9.97
CA TYR A 66 -55.04 0.42 11.03
C TYR A 66 -55.93 -0.44 11.94
N LYS A 67 -56.04 -1.75 11.65
CA LYS A 67 -56.88 -2.65 12.44
C LYS A 67 -56.16 -2.94 13.77
N PRO A 68 -56.74 -2.60 14.93
CA PRO A 68 -56.07 -2.81 16.20
C PRO A 68 -55.90 -4.33 16.47
N LYS A 69 -54.77 -4.73 17.07
CA LYS A 69 -54.44 -6.12 17.41
C LYS A 69 -55.27 -6.67 18.59
N LYS A 70 -56.57 -6.30 18.69
CA LYS A 70 -57.38 -6.49 19.92
C LYS A 70 -57.46 -7.94 20.41
N ASN A 71 -57.32 -8.95 19.54
CA ASN A 71 -57.56 -10.36 19.90
C ASN A 71 -56.49 -11.37 19.42
N SER A 72 -55.36 -10.93 18.85
CA SER A 72 -54.28 -11.87 18.48
C SER A 72 -52.92 -11.27 18.85
N PRO A 73 -52.18 -11.90 19.80
CA PRO A 73 -50.83 -11.47 20.18
C PRO A 73 -49.78 -11.85 19.13
N GLN A 74 -50.15 -12.56 18.06
CA GLN A 74 -49.18 -13.00 17.07
C GLN A 74 -48.69 -11.84 16.18
N PRO A 75 -47.37 -11.78 15.89
CA PRO A 75 -46.79 -10.99 14.80
C PRO A 75 -47.56 -11.16 13.50
N ARG A 76 -47.87 -10.06 12.81
CA ARG A 76 -48.35 -10.13 11.42
C ARG A 76 -47.17 -10.27 10.49
N ILE A 77 -47.36 -11.02 9.41
CA ILE A 77 -46.38 -11.15 8.34
C ILE A 77 -46.94 -10.44 7.13
N TYR A 78 -46.22 -9.43 6.65
CA TYR A 78 -46.55 -8.68 5.47
C TYR A 78 -45.52 -8.99 4.38
N SER A 79 -45.97 -9.18 3.15
CA SER A 79 -45.11 -9.62 2.05
C SER A 79 -45.33 -8.80 0.79
N GLY A 80 -44.24 -8.33 0.19
CA GLY A 80 -44.25 -7.51 -1.02
C GLY A 80 -44.97 -6.17 -0.85
N ILE A 81 -44.96 -5.59 0.35
CA ILE A 81 -45.66 -4.35 0.65
C ILE A 81 -44.98 -3.16 -0.02
N LYS A 82 -45.77 -2.32 -0.67
CA LYS A 82 -45.31 -1.08 -1.29
C LYS A 82 -45.75 0.13 -0.46
N PHE A 83 -44.78 0.79 0.14
CA PHE A 83 -44.92 2.12 0.72
C PHE A 83 -44.54 3.12 -0.37
N GLU A 84 -45.55 3.75 -0.96
CA GLU A 84 -45.36 4.74 -2.03
C GLU A 84 -46.37 5.88 -1.88
N ASN A 85 -46.08 7.03 -2.50
CA ASN A 85 -47.06 8.10 -2.64
C ASN A 85 -48.02 7.73 -3.79
N ALA A 86 -48.86 6.72 -3.57
CA ALA A 86 -49.80 6.21 -4.57
C ALA A 86 -50.67 7.34 -5.15
N THR A 87 -50.95 7.30 -6.45
CA THR A 87 -51.89 8.24 -7.08
C THR A 87 -53.32 8.00 -6.59
N GLU A 88 -53.67 6.74 -6.33
CA GLU A 88 -54.97 6.35 -5.79
C GLU A 88 -55.10 6.73 -4.31
N PRO A 89 -56.09 7.58 -3.92
CA PRO A 89 -56.23 8.05 -2.54
C PRO A 89 -56.45 6.93 -1.50
N SER A 90 -57.07 5.82 -1.91
CA SER A 90 -57.36 4.65 -1.06
C SER A 90 -56.10 3.91 -0.60
N LEU A 91 -55.02 3.99 -1.38
CA LEU A 91 -53.72 3.35 -1.13
C LEU A 91 -52.70 4.31 -0.50
N GLN A 92 -53.07 5.57 -0.25
CA GLN A 92 -52.17 6.53 0.38
C GLN A 92 -52.11 6.34 1.90
N ILE A 93 -50.91 6.07 2.42
CA ILE A 93 -50.64 6.01 3.87
C ILE A 93 -50.39 7.43 4.38
N LYS A 94 -51.48 8.18 4.61
CA LYS A 94 -51.44 9.58 5.10
C LYS A 94 -51.57 9.73 6.62
N LYS A 95 -52.08 8.71 7.31
CA LYS A 95 -52.31 8.74 8.76
C LYS A 95 -51.18 8.00 9.48
N PRO A 96 -50.81 8.43 10.70
CA PRO A 96 -49.85 7.69 11.52
C PRO A 96 -50.34 6.27 11.79
N PHE A 97 -49.43 5.31 11.73
CA PHE A 97 -49.71 3.90 12.01
C PHE A 97 -48.74 3.33 13.05
N LYS A 98 -49.07 2.17 13.62
CA LYS A 98 -48.24 1.49 14.61
C LYS A 98 -48.13 0.01 14.27
N CYS A 99 -46.94 -0.39 13.85
CA CYS A 99 -46.51 -1.78 13.75
C CYS A 99 -45.58 -2.06 14.94
N ASN A 100 -45.80 -3.19 15.61
CA ASN A 100 -44.98 -3.61 16.74
C ASN A 100 -44.82 -5.13 16.73
N GLY A 101 -43.59 -5.62 16.60
CA GLY A 101 -43.32 -7.05 16.50
C GLY A 101 -43.74 -7.68 15.17
N ASP A 102 -44.00 -6.89 14.13
CA ASP A 102 -44.48 -7.40 12.83
C ASP A 102 -43.30 -7.73 11.89
N THR A 103 -43.52 -8.64 10.95
CA THR A 103 -42.53 -9.04 9.93
C THR A 103 -42.89 -8.45 8.56
N PHE A 104 -41.90 -7.94 7.85
CA PHE A 104 -41.99 -7.41 6.49
C PHE A 104 -41.01 -8.16 5.59
N ILE A 105 -41.54 -8.90 4.62
CA ILE A 105 -40.80 -9.63 3.60
C ILE A 105 -40.83 -8.79 2.32
N ASP A 106 -39.66 -8.52 1.75
CA ASP A 106 -39.48 -7.73 0.52
C ASP A 106 -40.26 -6.40 0.48
N PRO A 107 -40.21 -5.56 1.54
CA PRO A 107 -40.87 -4.27 1.54
C PRO A 107 -40.17 -3.30 0.58
N SER A 108 -40.99 -2.57 -0.17
CA SER A 108 -40.57 -1.48 -1.05
C SER A 108 -40.98 -0.14 -0.45
N PHE A 109 -40.06 0.80 -0.38
CA PHE A 109 -40.29 2.19 0.00
C PHE A 109 -39.81 3.11 -1.13
N TYR A 110 -40.73 3.53 -1.99
CA TYR A 110 -40.40 4.33 -3.18
C TYR A 110 -40.91 5.76 -3.01
N LYS A 111 -39.97 6.72 -2.83
CA LYS A 111 -40.22 8.15 -2.65
C LYS A 111 -41.28 8.46 -1.58
N TRP A 112 -41.46 7.55 -0.63
CA TRP A 112 -42.55 7.60 0.32
C TRP A 112 -42.22 8.55 1.47
N LYS A 113 -43.20 9.38 1.85
CA LYS A 113 -43.08 10.28 3.00
C LYS A 113 -43.85 9.72 4.19
N ALA A 114 -43.13 9.24 5.20
CA ALA A 114 -43.74 8.69 6.39
C ALA A 114 -44.59 9.74 7.13
N PRO A 115 -45.86 9.43 7.50
CA PRO A 115 -46.67 10.31 8.33
C PRO A 115 -46.04 10.53 9.71
N LYS A 116 -46.04 11.78 10.18
CA LYS A 116 -45.49 12.16 11.49
C LYS A 116 -46.10 11.34 12.63
N GLY A 117 -45.26 10.66 13.40
CA GLY A 117 -45.68 9.84 14.55
C GLY A 117 -45.93 8.37 14.23
N SER A 118 -45.62 7.93 13.00
CA SER A 118 -45.66 6.50 12.63
C SER A 118 -44.61 5.70 13.40
N GLN A 119 -44.91 4.44 13.70
CA GLN A 119 -44.04 3.55 14.47
C GLN A 119 -43.96 2.17 13.82
N MET A 120 -42.75 1.63 13.71
CA MET A 120 -42.45 0.26 13.31
C MET A 120 -41.44 -0.30 14.31
N LYS A 121 -41.87 -0.51 15.55
CA LYS A 121 -40.98 -0.91 16.66
C LYS A 121 -40.83 -2.42 16.72
N ASN A 122 -39.64 -2.91 17.07
CA ASN A 122 -39.37 -4.35 17.21
C ASN A 122 -39.81 -5.17 15.98
N CYS A 123 -39.82 -4.56 14.79
CA CYS A 123 -40.23 -5.23 13.57
C CYS A 123 -39.06 -6.01 12.97
N PHE A 124 -39.37 -7.03 12.18
CA PHE A 124 -38.38 -7.77 11.41
C PHE A 124 -38.55 -7.48 9.92
N PHE A 125 -37.53 -6.96 9.26
CA PHE A 125 -37.51 -6.70 7.81
C PHE A 125 -36.53 -7.68 7.17
N THR A 126 -36.93 -8.37 6.11
CA THR A 126 -36.08 -9.34 5.42
C THR A 126 -36.23 -9.24 3.90
N ALA A 127 -35.11 -9.24 3.18
CA ALA A 127 -35.03 -9.31 1.73
C ALA A 127 -34.93 -10.78 1.29
N ARG A 128 -36.05 -11.49 1.14
CA ARG A 128 -36.05 -12.93 0.88
C ARG A 128 -35.87 -13.23 -0.61
N ASP A 129 -36.80 -12.74 -1.41
CA ASP A 129 -36.87 -13.07 -2.84
C ASP A 129 -36.31 -11.92 -3.70
N HIS A 130 -36.29 -10.70 -3.15
CA HIS A 130 -35.87 -9.49 -3.85
C HIS A 130 -35.04 -8.57 -2.93
N PRO A 131 -34.11 -7.77 -3.48
CA PRO A 131 -33.45 -6.74 -2.71
C PRO A 131 -34.47 -5.74 -2.16
N PHE A 132 -34.17 -5.11 -1.02
CA PHE A 132 -34.96 -3.98 -0.55
C PHE A 132 -34.98 -2.86 -1.59
N ASN A 133 -36.17 -2.45 -2.03
CA ASN A 133 -36.33 -1.29 -2.91
C ASN A 133 -36.62 -0.03 -2.08
N TRP A 134 -35.59 0.56 -1.48
CA TRP A 134 -35.71 1.76 -0.64
C TRP A 134 -35.13 2.96 -1.38
N ASP A 135 -35.91 3.48 -2.33
CA ASP A 135 -35.50 4.56 -3.20
C ASP A 135 -36.02 5.91 -2.71
N ASP A 136 -35.15 6.68 -2.05
CA ASP A 136 -35.42 8.01 -1.50
C ASP A 136 -36.66 8.12 -0.58
N PRO A 137 -36.96 7.15 0.32
CA PRO A 137 -38.00 7.36 1.31
C PRO A 137 -37.60 8.39 2.38
N GLN A 138 -38.54 9.27 2.74
CA GLN A 138 -38.40 10.23 3.84
C GLN A 138 -38.86 9.58 5.14
N LEU A 139 -37.92 8.96 5.85
CA LEU A 139 -38.18 8.17 7.06
C LEU A 139 -38.05 8.97 8.36
N GLY A 140 -37.68 10.26 8.31
CA GLY A 140 -37.48 11.10 9.51
C GLY A 140 -38.62 11.19 10.52
N ASN A 141 -39.83 10.80 10.10
CA ASN A 141 -41.05 10.82 10.91
C ASN A 141 -41.39 9.47 11.56
N ILE A 142 -40.57 8.45 11.36
CA ILE A 142 -40.82 7.09 11.82
C ILE A 142 -39.86 6.68 12.95
N CYS A 143 -40.39 5.95 13.93
CA CYS A 143 -39.60 5.31 14.97
C CYS A 143 -39.49 3.82 14.66
N MET A 144 -38.28 3.34 14.43
CA MET A 144 -37.97 1.94 14.12
C MET A 144 -37.24 1.21 15.25
N SER A 145 -37.17 1.80 16.44
CA SER A 145 -36.40 1.26 17.57
C SER A 145 -36.71 -0.22 17.87
N GLY A 146 -35.67 -0.98 18.16
CA GLY A 146 -35.74 -2.42 18.46
C GLY A 146 -35.85 -3.32 17.24
N SER A 147 -35.92 -2.76 16.03
CA SER A 147 -36.16 -3.55 14.80
C SER A 147 -34.90 -4.21 14.26
N THR A 148 -35.08 -5.35 13.61
CA THR A 148 -34.04 -6.06 12.88
C THR A 148 -34.29 -5.92 11.38
N ILE A 149 -33.25 -5.55 10.63
CA ILE A 149 -33.29 -5.39 9.17
C ILE A 149 -32.21 -6.29 8.58
N GLU A 150 -32.63 -7.35 7.90
CA GLU A 150 -31.78 -8.33 7.23
C GLU A 150 -31.83 -8.09 5.71
N GLY A 151 -30.76 -7.54 5.16
CA GLY A 151 -30.66 -7.14 3.77
C GLY A 151 -30.12 -8.20 2.81
N LEU A 152 -29.73 -9.38 3.32
CA LEU A 152 -29.19 -10.45 2.49
C LEU A 152 -30.29 -11.12 1.65
N TYR A 153 -30.16 -11.09 0.33
CA TYR A 153 -31.06 -11.79 -0.60
C TYR A 153 -30.26 -12.68 -1.55
N LYS A 154 -30.92 -13.67 -2.15
CA LYS A 154 -30.30 -14.56 -3.15
C LYS A 154 -30.47 -14.00 -4.54
N ASP A 155 -29.37 -13.62 -5.17
CA ASP A 155 -29.32 -13.39 -6.60
C ASP A 155 -29.15 -14.72 -7.34
N ASN A 156 -29.86 -14.88 -8.45
CA ASN A 156 -29.80 -16.08 -9.28
C ASN A 156 -28.41 -16.29 -9.92
N VAL A 157 -27.58 -15.24 -10.00
CA VAL A 157 -26.27 -15.27 -10.68
C VAL A 157 -25.10 -15.24 -9.72
N GLU A 158 -25.18 -14.42 -8.66
CA GLU A 158 -24.02 -14.01 -7.86
C GLU A 158 -24.03 -14.51 -6.41
N GLY A 159 -25.05 -15.30 -6.01
CA GLY A 159 -25.18 -15.83 -4.66
C GLY A 159 -25.85 -14.85 -3.69
N ASP A 160 -25.45 -14.88 -2.41
CA ASP A 160 -26.03 -14.03 -1.38
C ASP A 160 -25.47 -12.59 -1.50
N ILE A 161 -26.33 -11.60 -1.73
CA ILE A 161 -25.97 -10.18 -1.93
C ILE A 161 -26.62 -9.30 -0.87
N SER A 162 -25.90 -8.25 -0.42
CA SER A 162 -26.42 -7.22 0.47
C SER A 162 -27.34 -6.23 -0.25
N SER A 163 -28.47 -5.87 0.36
CA SER A 163 -29.41 -4.90 -0.21
C SER A 163 -28.82 -3.48 -0.24
N LEU A 164 -28.81 -2.87 -1.43
CA LEU A 164 -28.49 -1.46 -1.64
C LEU A 164 -29.73 -0.59 -1.41
N ILE A 165 -29.67 0.30 -0.42
CA ILE A 165 -30.77 1.17 -0.02
C ILE A 165 -30.36 2.64 -0.01
N SER A 166 -31.27 3.54 -0.40
CA SER A 166 -31.03 5.00 -0.43
C SER A 166 -32.09 5.79 0.37
N PRO A 167 -32.30 5.50 1.67
CA PRO A 167 -33.25 6.24 2.49
C PRO A 167 -32.74 7.63 2.92
N CYS A 168 -33.66 8.59 3.00
CA CYS A 168 -33.44 9.80 3.78
C CYS A 168 -33.69 9.51 5.26
N LEU A 169 -32.60 9.32 6.00
CA LEU A 169 -32.60 8.94 7.41
C LEU A 169 -32.76 10.14 8.36
N SER A 170 -32.81 11.37 7.87
CA SER A 170 -32.76 12.54 8.75
C SER A 170 -33.94 12.59 9.72
N GLY A 171 -33.67 12.59 11.03
CA GLY A 171 -34.66 12.57 12.12
C GLY A 171 -35.13 11.17 12.57
N ILE A 172 -34.66 10.10 11.92
CA ILE A 172 -35.12 8.74 12.23
C ILE A 172 -34.61 8.25 13.59
N LYS A 173 -35.46 7.51 14.31
CA LYS A 173 -35.09 6.87 15.59
C LYS A 173 -34.91 5.37 15.41
N MET A 174 -33.66 4.91 15.40
CA MET A 174 -33.23 3.52 15.19
C MET A 174 -32.38 3.00 16.36
N LYS A 175 -32.78 3.30 17.60
CA LYS A 175 -32.16 2.74 18.81
C LYS A 175 -32.37 1.23 18.93
N HIS A 176 -31.39 0.52 19.47
CA HIS A 176 -31.47 -0.92 19.72
C HIS A 176 -31.85 -1.75 18.48
N CYS A 177 -31.51 -1.28 17.29
CA CYS A 177 -31.77 -2.01 16.05
C CYS A 177 -30.65 -3.02 15.76
N ILE A 178 -30.96 -4.03 14.96
CA ILE A 178 -29.96 -4.93 14.36
C ILE A 178 -30.00 -4.71 12.86
N LEU A 179 -28.88 -4.31 12.27
CA LEU A 179 -28.73 -4.01 10.85
C LEU A 179 -27.72 -4.96 10.25
N ASN A 180 -28.15 -5.78 9.30
CA ASN A 180 -27.33 -6.85 8.74
C ASN A 180 -27.32 -6.78 7.20
N ASN A 181 -26.14 -6.86 6.60
CA ASN A 181 -25.97 -7.00 5.14
C ASN A 181 -26.66 -5.87 4.35
N LEU A 182 -26.35 -4.63 4.72
CA LEU A 182 -26.96 -3.43 4.14
C LEU A 182 -25.91 -2.48 3.57
N ILE A 183 -26.21 -1.89 2.42
CA ILE A 183 -25.42 -0.81 1.83
C ILE A 183 -26.29 0.44 1.77
N PHE A 184 -26.00 1.41 2.64
CA PHE A 184 -26.60 2.73 2.62
C PHE A 184 -25.88 3.62 1.61
N THR A 185 -26.61 4.13 0.62
CA THR A 185 -26.12 5.12 -0.33
C THR A 185 -27.03 6.34 -0.40
N LEU A 186 -26.60 7.40 -1.07
CA LEU A 186 -27.41 8.58 -1.34
C LEU A 186 -27.46 8.81 -2.85
N LYS A 187 -28.67 8.92 -3.40
CA LYS A 187 -28.89 9.35 -4.79
C LYS A 187 -28.81 10.87 -4.98
N SER A 188 -28.87 11.65 -3.90
CA SER A 188 -28.90 13.13 -3.92
C SER A 188 -28.04 13.72 -2.80
N LEU A 189 -27.75 15.02 -2.85
CA LEU A 189 -26.95 15.79 -1.87
C LEU A 189 -27.65 15.95 -0.49
N VAL A 190 -28.38 14.94 -0.04
CA VAL A 190 -29.13 14.99 1.21
C VAL A 190 -28.22 14.66 2.38
N ILE A 191 -28.13 15.59 3.33
CA ILE A 191 -27.41 15.39 4.58
C ILE A 191 -28.27 14.52 5.50
N THR A 192 -27.69 13.46 6.05
CA THR A 192 -28.29 12.68 7.13
C THR A 192 -28.07 13.39 8.46
N SER A 193 -29.14 13.90 9.08
CA SER A 193 -29.06 14.64 10.34
C SER A 193 -30.03 14.15 11.41
N ASN A 194 -29.74 14.36 12.70
CA ASN A 194 -30.64 13.99 13.80
C ASN A 194 -31.03 12.50 13.82
N VAL A 195 -30.13 11.61 13.38
CA VAL A 195 -30.36 10.17 13.40
C VAL A 195 -29.88 9.57 14.71
N ASP A 196 -30.65 8.63 15.26
CA ASP A 196 -30.30 7.96 16.51
C ASP A 196 -30.15 6.46 16.33
N PHE A 197 -28.90 5.99 16.27
CA PHE A 197 -28.48 4.59 16.19
C PHE A 197 -28.00 4.04 17.54
N SER A 198 -28.22 4.74 18.65
CA SER A 198 -27.65 4.32 19.94
C SER A 198 -28.05 2.88 20.33
N HIS A 199 -27.09 2.14 20.87
CA HIS A 199 -27.22 0.73 21.29
C HIS A 199 -27.58 -0.26 20.17
N SER A 200 -27.39 0.10 18.91
CA SER A 200 -27.67 -0.77 17.77
C SER A 200 -26.49 -1.69 17.43
N ARG A 201 -26.79 -2.79 16.74
CA ARG A 201 -25.84 -3.74 16.20
C ARG A 201 -25.75 -3.62 14.67
N PHE A 202 -24.53 -3.61 14.13
CA PHE A 202 -24.26 -3.52 12.70
C PHE A 202 -23.38 -4.69 12.27
N ASP A 203 -23.92 -5.63 11.49
CA ASP A 203 -23.15 -6.73 10.94
C ASP A 203 -23.06 -6.59 9.42
N ASN A 204 -21.86 -6.41 8.88
CA ASN A 204 -21.63 -6.23 7.44
C ASN A 204 -22.45 -5.08 6.84
N VAL A 205 -22.31 -3.89 7.42
CA VAL A 205 -23.02 -2.67 6.98
C VAL A 205 -22.04 -1.71 6.32
N THR A 206 -22.43 -1.15 5.18
CA THR A 206 -21.66 -0.14 4.46
C THR A 206 -22.43 1.17 4.37
N PHE A 207 -21.76 2.28 4.68
CA PHE A 207 -22.20 3.62 4.29
C PHE A 207 -21.31 4.10 3.16
N THR A 208 -21.90 4.45 2.02
CA THR A 208 -21.16 4.91 0.85
C THR A 208 -21.73 6.21 0.27
N GLY A 209 -20.86 7.15 -0.05
CA GLY A 209 -21.19 8.34 -0.86
C GLY A 209 -21.77 7.98 -2.24
N SER A 210 -22.17 9.00 -2.99
CA SER A 210 -22.83 8.82 -4.29
C SER A 210 -21.98 8.00 -5.26
N MET A 211 -22.55 6.92 -5.80
CA MET A 211 -21.90 6.11 -6.84
C MET A 211 -22.01 6.74 -8.24
N ALA A 212 -22.85 7.76 -8.41
CA ALA A 212 -23.14 8.36 -9.70
C ALA A 212 -22.10 9.44 -10.07
N GLY A 213 -20.86 9.03 -10.38
CA GLY A 213 -19.80 9.79 -11.07
C GLY A 213 -19.32 11.13 -10.48
N SER A 214 -20.07 11.70 -9.54
CA SER A 214 -19.94 13.04 -9.00
C SER A 214 -19.13 13.08 -7.71
N GLY A 215 -18.76 11.92 -7.17
CA GLY A 215 -17.83 11.80 -6.05
C GLY A 215 -18.31 12.40 -4.73
N PHE A 216 -19.58 12.76 -4.59
CA PHE A 216 -20.06 13.43 -3.38
C PHE A 216 -20.03 12.53 -2.14
N PRO A 217 -19.45 13.00 -1.01
CA PRO A 217 -19.46 12.29 0.26
C PRO A 217 -20.88 12.04 0.81
N TYR A 218 -21.02 10.98 1.60
CA TYR A 218 -22.18 10.78 2.47
C TYR A 218 -22.01 11.67 3.70
N TYR A 219 -22.81 12.74 3.80
CA TYR A 219 -22.73 13.70 4.90
C TYR A 219 -23.59 13.26 6.09
N ILE A 220 -22.97 13.22 7.28
CA ILE A 220 -23.61 12.86 8.56
C ILE A 220 -23.40 13.99 9.57
N ARG A 221 -24.49 14.46 10.18
CA ARG A 221 -24.50 15.48 11.25
C ARG A 221 -25.43 15.05 12.38
N GLU A 222 -25.20 15.56 13.59
CA GLU A 222 -26.14 15.42 14.72
C GLU A 222 -26.60 13.96 14.91
N ALA A 223 -25.66 13.01 14.77
CA ALA A 223 -25.94 11.59 14.70
C ALA A 223 -25.44 10.86 15.95
N ASN A 224 -26.27 9.99 16.51
CA ASN A 224 -25.92 9.27 17.73
C ASN A 224 -25.57 7.79 17.42
N PHE A 225 -24.28 7.46 17.44
CA PHE A 225 -23.72 6.10 17.38
C PHE A 225 -23.22 5.62 18.75
N GLU A 226 -23.78 6.12 19.86
CA GLU A 226 -23.34 5.72 21.19
C GLU A 226 -23.65 4.26 21.49
N ASN A 227 -22.68 3.57 22.08
CA ASN A 227 -22.78 2.17 22.50
C ASN A 227 -23.20 1.20 21.39
N ILE A 228 -22.91 1.51 20.12
CA ILE A 228 -23.11 0.54 19.04
C ILE A 228 -22.17 -0.65 19.20
N SER A 229 -22.58 -1.80 18.67
CA SER A 229 -21.70 -2.95 18.44
C SER A 229 -21.66 -3.20 16.94
N ALA A 230 -20.49 -3.37 16.34
CA ALA A 230 -20.39 -3.56 14.90
C ALA A 230 -19.29 -4.54 14.51
N SER A 231 -19.54 -5.31 13.46
CA SER A 231 -18.55 -6.18 12.82
C SER A 231 -18.62 -6.01 11.30
N GLY A 232 -17.49 -5.71 10.65
CA GLY A 232 -17.44 -5.48 9.21
C GLY A 232 -18.16 -4.19 8.79
N LEU A 233 -18.12 -3.15 9.63
CA LEU A 233 -18.65 -1.83 9.29
C LEU A 233 -17.70 -1.16 8.28
N THR A 234 -18.26 -0.62 7.20
CA THR A 234 -17.48 0.07 6.16
C THR A 234 -17.97 1.50 5.98
N PHE A 235 -17.03 2.45 5.98
CA PHE A 235 -17.26 3.83 5.55
C PHE A 235 -16.51 4.08 4.24
N LYS A 236 -17.24 4.45 3.19
CA LYS A 236 -16.69 4.75 1.87
C LYS A 236 -17.13 6.14 1.41
N ASN A 237 -16.23 7.11 1.35
CA ASN A 237 -16.57 8.50 1.01
C ASN A 237 -17.64 9.07 1.94
N VAL A 238 -17.31 9.17 3.23
CA VAL A 238 -18.24 9.57 4.31
C VAL A 238 -17.63 10.71 5.09
N SER A 239 -18.41 11.77 5.30
CA SER A 239 -17.99 12.95 6.05
C SER A 239 -18.89 13.19 7.25
N PHE A 240 -18.32 13.10 8.45
CA PHE A 240 -18.97 13.45 9.71
C PHE A 240 -18.68 14.92 10.02
N GLU A 241 -19.65 15.81 9.84
CA GLU A 241 -19.39 17.25 9.85
C GLU A 241 -19.54 17.91 11.22
N SER A 242 -20.56 17.54 12.01
CA SER A 242 -20.77 18.10 13.35
C SER A 242 -21.64 17.21 14.23
N ASP A 243 -21.40 17.26 15.55
CA ASP A 243 -22.23 16.66 16.60
C ASP A 243 -22.54 15.16 16.41
N VAL A 244 -21.55 14.40 15.94
CA VAL A 244 -21.66 12.95 15.81
C VAL A 244 -21.00 12.26 17.00
N SER A 245 -21.73 11.42 17.73
CA SER A 245 -21.22 10.75 18.93
C SER A 245 -20.94 9.26 18.67
N PHE A 246 -19.71 8.82 18.92
CA PHE A 246 -19.28 7.41 18.91
C PHE A 246 -18.91 6.91 20.32
N LYS A 247 -19.39 7.58 21.37
CA LYS A 247 -19.04 7.22 22.76
C LYS A 247 -19.46 5.79 23.07
N GLY A 248 -18.53 4.99 23.57
CA GLY A 248 -18.77 3.58 23.91
C GLY A 248 -19.00 2.64 22.72
N ALA A 249 -18.84 3.10 21.47
CA ALA A 249 -18.97 2.24 20.29
C ALA A 249 -17.90 1.13 20.28
N GLN A 250 -18.29 -0.11 20.01
CA GLN A 250 -17.39 -1.26 19.89
C GLN A 250 -17.45 -1.76 18.43
N ILE A 251 -16.35 -1.67 17.69
CA ILE A 251 -16.36 -1.97 16.25
C ILE A 251 -15.19 -2.91 15.94
N THR A 252 -15.47 -4.08 15.40
CA THR A 252 -14.46 -5.01 14.93
C THR A 252 -14.38 -4.99 13.40
N ASN A 253 -13.16 -4.95 12.85
CA ASN A 253 -12.90 -4.93 11.41
C ASN A 253 -13.57 -3.73 10.70
N LEU A 254 -13.32 -2.52 11.20
CA LEU A 254 -13.70 -1.27 10.53
C LEU A 254 -12.90 -1.11 9.23
N THR A 255 -13.59 -0.94 8.11
CA THR A 255 -12.99 -0.66 6.80
C THR A 255 -13.22 0.80 6.43
N LEU A 256 -12.14 1.50 6.06
CA LEU A 256 -12.15 2.91 5.64
C LEU A 256 -11.70 2.99 4.19
N CYS A 257 -12.51 3.60 3.33
CA CYS A 257 -12.27 3.67 1.90
C CYS A 257 -12.57 5.07 1.37
N LYS A 258 -11.76 5.56 0.41
CA LYS A 258 -12.04 6.77 -0.39
C LYS A 258 -12.54 7.97 0.43
N GLU A 259 -11.65 8.74 1.04
CA GLU A 259 -11.97 9.98 1.79
C GLU A 259 -13.03 9.80 2.91
N VAL A 260 -12.58 9.37 4.10
CA VAL A 260 -13.41 9.38 5.30
C VAL A 260 -12.97 10.52 6.22
N ASN A 261 -13.92 11.32 6.71
CA ASN A 261 -13.62 12.49 7.55
C ASN A 261 -14.34 12.39 8.90
N PHE A 262 -13.58 12.33 9.99
CA PHE A 262 -14.05 12.21 11.38
C PHE A 262 -14.01 13.54 12.18
N LYS A 263 -13.85 14.69 11.53
CA LYS A 263 -13.69 15.99 12.22
C LYS A 263 -14.86 16.32 13.17
N GLY A 264 -16.09 16.00 12.78
CA GLY A 264 -17.29 16.24 13.59
C GLY A 264 -17.60 15.16 14.65
N VAL A 265 -16.66 14.25 14.94
CA VAL A 265 -16.92 13.06 15.76
C VAL A 265 -16.36 13.17 17.19
N THR A 266 -17.20 12.87 18.17
CA THR A 266 -16.82 12.69 19.57
C THR A 266 -16.74 11.20 19.94
N PHE A 267 -15.53 10.70 20.22
CA PHE A 267 -15.30 9.31 20.63
C PHE A 267 -15.45 9.06 22.15
N GLY A 268 -15.50 10.12 22.97
CA GLY A 268 -15.60 10.00 24.43
C GLY A 268 -14.35 9.40 25.08
N ASP A 269 -14.55 8.62 26.15
CA ASP A 269 -13.51 7.93 26.92
C ASP A 269 -12.98 6.68 26.21
N TYR A 270 -12.51 6.87 24.97
CA TYR A 270 -11.99 5.80 24.10
C TYR A 270 -10.90 4.98 24.79
N GLN A 271 -11.04 3.66 24.73
CA GLN A 271 -10.03 2.69 25.17
C GLN A 271 -9.30 2.09 23.96
N PRO A 272 -7.99 1.75 24.07
CA PRO A 272 -7.27 1.07 23.00
C PRO A 272 -8.00 -0.18 22.51
N ARG A 273 -8.02 -0.41 21.19
CA ARG A 273 -8.70 -1.54 20.52
C ARG A 273 -10.21 -1.64 20.71
N GLN A 274 -10.86 -0.60 21.22
CA GLN A 274 -12.32 -0.48 21.21
C GLN A 274 -12.87 -0.45 19.76
N ILE A 275 -12.09 0.09 18.82
CA ILE A 275 -12.35 0.00 17.38
C ILE A 275 -11.13 -0.66 16.73
N THR A 276 -11.30 -1.78 16.03
CA THR A 276 -10.21 -2.44 15.29
C THR A 276 -10.35 -2.25 13.79
N LEU A 277 -9.23 -2.02 13.11
CA LEU A 277 -9.18 -1.80 11.67
C LEU A 277 -9.15 -3.13 10.90
N SER A 278 -9.84 -3.20 9.77
CA SER A 278 -9.84 -4.35 8.87
C SER A 278 -8.47 -4.57 8.20
N ASP A 279 -8.15 -5.82 7.87
CA ASP A 279 -6.99 -6.15 7.02
C ASP A 279 -7.28 -5.92 5.53
N GLU A 280 -8.56 -5.91 5.16
CA GLU A 280 -9.01 -5.78 3.75
C GLU A 280 -8.57 -4.44 3.13
N MET A 281 -8.38 -3.41 3.96
CA MET A 281 -7.80 -2.12 3.56
C MET A 281 -6.41 -2.26 2.91
N PHE A 282 -5.72 -3.38 3.13
CA PHE A 282 -4.36 -3.63 2.65
C PHE A 282 -4.26 -4.95 1.88
N SER A 283 -5.37 -5.44 1.33
CA SER A 283 -5.46 -6.75 0.66
C SER A 283 -4.80 -6.82 -0.72
N SER A 284 -4.44 -5.68 -1.32
CA SER A 284 -3.76 -5.62 -2.61
C SER A 284 -2.72 -4.49 -2.65
N SER A 285 -1.78 -4.57 -3.58
CA SER A 285 -0.76 -3.53 -3.79
C SER A 285 -1.38 -2.17 -4.12
N GLU A 286 -2.47 -2.16 -4.89
CA GLU A 286 -3.22 -0.96 -5.24
C GLU A 286 -3.88 -0.32 -4.01
N LEU A 287 -4.49 -1.13 -3.13
CA LEU A 287 -5.09 -0.63 -1.90
C LEU A 287 -4.04 -0.14 -0.90
N ILE A 288 -2.87 -0.78 -0.83
CA ILE A 288 -1.75 -0.31 -0.02
C ILE A 288 -1.29 1.06 -0.51
N ASP A 289 -1.10 1.23 -1.82
CA ASP A 289 -0.70 2.51 -2.41
C ASP A 289 -1.74 3.61 -2.15
N LEU A 290 -3.01 3.34 -2.42
CA LEU A 290 -4.11 4.28 -2.19
C LEU A 290 -4.31 4.66 -0.73
N ASN A 291 -4.05 3.75 0.22
CA ASN A 291 -4.24 4.03 1.64
C ASN A 291 -3.02 4.67 2.30
N LEU A 292 -1.80 4.33 1.86
CA LEU A 292 -0.57 4.68 2.59
C LEU A 292 0.40 5.59 1.84
N ASN A 293 0.31 5.75 0.51
CA ASN A 293 1.32 6.49 -0.26
C ASN A 293 1.06 7.99 -0.35
N SER A 294 1.26 8.76 0.72
CA SER A 294 1.07 10.22 0.70
C SER A 294 2.08 10.98 -0.15
N ILE A 295 3.25 10.40 -0.43
CA ILE A 295 4.25 10.99 -1.33
C ILE A 295 3.77 10.98 -2.78
N ASN A 296 3.25 9.84 -3.25
CA ASN A 296 2.79 9.72 -4.63
C ASN A 296 1.34 10.16 -4.82
N ASN A 297 0.51 10.13 -3.76
CA ASN A 297 -0.93 10.39 -3.79
C ASN A 297 -1.35 11.60 -2.93
N THR A 298 -0.69 12.74 -3.16
CA THR A 298 -0.90 14.02 -2.47
C THR A 298 -2.31 14.62 -2.55
N THR A 299 -3.11 14.28 -3.56
CA THR A 299 -4.41 14.91 -3.87
C THR A 299 -5.57 13.93 -3.70
N THR A 300 -5.41 12.69 -4.12
CA THR A 300 -6.51 11.72 -4.32
C THR A 300 -6.28 10.36 -3.64
N GLY A 301 -5.27 10.21 -2.79
CA GLY A 301 -4.99 8.98 -2.06
C GLY A 301 -4.53 9.20 -0.62
N ALA A 302 -3.66 8.32 -0.13
CA ALA A 302 -3.31 8.19 1.28
C ALA A 302 -4.54 8.18 2.21
N TYR A 303 -5.61 7.49 1.80
CA TYR A 303 -6.91 7.59 2.46
C TYR A 303 -6.85 7.32 3.95
N PHE A 304 -6.01 6.39 4.39
CA PHE A 304 -5.84 6.10 5.81
C PHE A 304 -5.22 7.28 6.57
N PHE A 305 -4.12 7.84 6.07
CA PHE A 305 -3.45 8.99 6.71
C PHE A 305 -4.30 10.25 6.68
N ASN A 306 -4.95 10.52 5.56
CA ASN A 306 -5.92 11.62 5.45
C ASN A 306 -7.05 11.46 6.47
N THR A 307 -7.59 10.24 6.62
CA THR A 307 -8.60 9.95 7.64
C THR A 307 -8.06 10.18 9.06
N LEU A 308 -6.86 9.68 9.39
CA LEU A 308 -6.20 9.93 10.68
C LEU A 308 -6.00 11.43 10.94
N GLY A 309 -5.66 12.20 9.91
CA GLY A 309 -5.53 13.66 9.96
C GLY A 309 -6.79 14.35 10.48
N THR A 310 -7.96 13.86 10.11
CA THR A 310 -9.27 14.44 10.51
C THR A 310 -9.72 14.11 11.93
N ILE A 311 -9.11 13.12 12.60
CA ILE A 311 -9.51 12.70 13.94
C ILE A 311 -8.96 13.68 14.98
N GLU A 312 -9.82 14.30 15.78
CA GLU A 312 -9.39 15.21 16.86
C GLU A 312 -8.95 14.45 18.12
N ASN A 313 -9.55 13.28 18.39
CA ASN A 313 -9.20 12.47 19.57
C ASN A 313 -7.81 11.80 19.39
N ARG A 314 -6.81 12.31 20.12
CA ARG A 314 -5.42 11.81 20.07
C ARG A 314 -5.31 10.32 20.41
N ARG A 315 -6.10 9.79 21.36
CA ARG A 315 -6.03 8.36 21.74
C ARG A 315 -6.47 7.45 20.60
N VAL A 316 -7.54 7.81 19.90
CA VAL A 316 -8.02 7.07 18.72
C VAL A 316 -6.97 7.11 17.62
N LYS A 317 -6.42 8.30 17.33
CA LYS A 317 -5.40 8.49 16.29
C LYS A 317 -4.16 7.62 16.54
N VAL A 318 -3.65 7.64 17.77
CA VAL A 318 -2.48 6.83 18.17
C VAL A 318 -2.79 5.33 18.11
N ASP A 319 -3.91 4.88 18.69
CA ASP A 319 -4.29 3.47 18.68
C ASP A 319 -4.41 2.93 17.24
N TRP A 320 -5.09 3.66 16.34
CA TRP A 320 -5.24 3.26 14.94
C TRP A 320 -3.90 3.19 14.18
N ALA A 321 -2.99 4.14 14.42
CA ALA A 321 -1.64 4.09 13.87
C ALA A 321 -0.83 2.91 14.43
N GLU A 322 -0.97 2.57 15.72
CA GLU A 322 -0.36 1.37 16.31
C GLU A 322 -0.90 0.08 15.69
N GLN A 323 -2.19 -0.02 15.37
CA GLN A 323 -2.72 -1.19 14.66
C GLN A 323 -2.13 -1.32 13.25
N LEU A 324 -1.92 -0.19 12.54
CA LEU A 324 -1.23 -0.20 11.24
C LEU A 324 0.20 -0.76 11.40
N VAL A 325 0.97 -0.25 12.37
CA VAL A 325 2.33 -0.73 12.65
C VAL A 325 2.36 -2.23 12.95
N GLU A 326 1.43 -2.71 13.79
CA GLU A 326 1.30 -4.13 14.10
C GLU A 326 1.04 -4.97 12.84
N LYS A 327 0.19 -4.50 11.92
CA LYS A 327 -0.14 -5.21 10.67
C LYS A 327 1.08 -5.45 9.78
N PHE A 328 2.11 -4.59 9.79
CA PHE A 328 3.37 -4.85 9.06
C PHE A 328 4.11 -6.10 9.54
N SER A 329 3.89 -6.54 10.79
CA SER A 329 4.48 -7.78 11.31
C SER A 329 3.73 -9.05 10.91
N ARG A 330 2.45 -8.91 10.49
CA ARG A 330 1.53 -10.04 10.24
C ARG A 330 1.11 -10.20 8.78
N LEU A 331 1.05 -9.11 8.01
CA LEU A 331 0.59 -9.11 6.63
C LEU A 331 1.79 -9.01 5.67
N ASP A 332 2.11 -10.11 4.98
CA ASP A 332 3.27 -10.19 4.08
C ASP A 332 3.21 -9.15 2.95
N LEU A 333 2.02 -8.86 2.40
CA LEU A 333 1.86 -7.84 1.36
C LEU A 333 2.26 -6.44 1.86
N LEU A 334 1.87 -6.06 3.08
CA LEU A 334 2.31 -4.80 3.70
C LEU A 334 3.81 -4.81 3.98
N LYS A 335 4.33 -5.90 4.54
CA LYS A 335 5.77 -6.00 4.80
C LYS A 335 6.60 -5.86 3.52
N ASN A 336 6.17 -6.50 2.44
CA ASN A 336 6.82 -6.43 1.14
C ASN A 336 6.70 -5.05 0.49
N SER A 337 5.63 -4.29 0.75
CA SER A 337 5.47 -2.95 0.20
C SER A 337 6.49 -1.94 0.74
N LEU A 338 7.13 -2.22 1.89
CA LEU A 338 8.23 -1.39 2.43
C LEU A 338 9.45 -1.33 1.50
N GLN A 339 9.57 -2.25 0.54
CA GLN A 339 10.61 -2.19 -0.51
C GLN A 339 10.37 -1.02 -1.47
N GLN A 340 9.15 -0.51 -1.55
CA GLN A 340 8.81 0.67 -2.36
C GLN A 340 9.22 1.93 -1.60
N SER A 341 10.15 2.71 -2.19
CA SER A 341 10.71 3.89 -1.53
C SER A 341 9.63 4.91 -1.14
N SER A 342 8.61 5.13 -1.97
CA SER A 342 7.57 6.13 -1.68
C SER A 342 6.63 5.71 -0.54
N ILE A 343 6.32 4.42 -0.40
CA ILE A 343 5.56 3.90 0.75
C ILE A 343 6.37 4.08 2.04
N CYS A 344 7.63 3.64 2.03
CA CYS A 344 8.53 3.80 3.18
C CYS A 344 8.65 5.28 3.59
N GLU A 345 8.79 6.17 2.61
CA GLU A 345 8.85 7.62 2.84
C GLU A 345 7.55 8.21 3.38
N SER A 346 6.41 7.77 2.85
CA SER A 346 5.09 8.18 3.35
C SER A 346 4.91 7.76 4.81
N LEU A 347 5.25 6.52 5.15
CA LEU A 347 5.19 6.02 6.53
C LEU A 347 6.10 6.83 7.46
N ILE A 348 7.35 7.09 7.06
CA ILE A 348 8.27 7.91 7.86
C ILE A 348 7.68 9.31 8.05
N TYR A 349 7.18 9.95 6.99
CA TYR A 349 6.64 11.30 7.05
C TYR A 349 5.40 11.39 7.95
N GLU A 350 4.39 10.55 7.69
CA GLU A 350 3.09 10.60 8.36
C GLU A 350 3.16 10.14 9.83
N LEU A 351 4.02 9.18 10.14
CA LEU A 351 4.16 8.66 11.51
C LEU A 351 5.18 9.41 12.36
N SER A 352 5.99 10.31 11.78
CA SER A 352 6.90 11.18 12.54
C SER A 352 6.23 12.43 13.14
N ILE A 353 4.93 12.62 12.90
CA ILE A 353 4.17 13.76 13.42
C ILE A 353 4.16 13.73 14.97
N ASP A 354 4.30 14.90 15.61
CA ASP A 354 4.45 15.07 17.07
C ASP A 354 3.41 14.32 17.90
N CYS A 355 2.19 14.16 17.39
CA CYS A 355 1.13 13.46 18.10
C CYS A 355 1.44 11.98 18.42
N PHE A 356 2.35 11.35 17.66
CA PHE A 356 2.77 9.95 17.79
C PHE A 356 4.05 9.74 18.60
N LYS A 357 4.79 10.79 18.96
CA LYS A 357 6.13 10.69 19.56
C LYS A 357 6.23 9.87 20.84
N ASP A 358 5.12 9.79 21.60
CA ASP A 358 5.06 9.09 22.87
C ASP A 358 4.71 7.59 22.70
N SER A 359 4.30 7.17 21.50
CA SER A 359 4.06 5.77 21.18
C SER A 359 5.39 5.08 20.85
N LEU A 360 5.83 4.20 21.75
CA LEU A 360 7.04 3.41 21.56
C LEU A 360 6.94 2.47 20.34
N PRO A 361 5.80 1.75 20.10
CA PRO A 361 5.65 0.94 18.89
C PRO A 361 5.83 1.74 17.60
N ILE A 362 5.19 2.92 17.49
CA ILE A 362 5.30 3.77 16.29
C ILE A 362 6.71 4.32 16.15
N SER A 363 7.26 4.88 17.22
CA SER A 363 8.60 5.48 17.19
C SER A 363 9.67 4.45 16.79
N ASN A 364 9.63 3.25 17.36
CA ASN A 364 10.57 2.18 16.99
C ASN A 364 10.39 1.77 15.53
N PHE A 365 9.15 1.61 15.05
CA PHE A 365 8.88 1.28 13.66
C PHE A 365 9.42 2.33 12.69
N VAL A 366 9.17 3.62 12.95
CA VAL A 366 9.69 4.73 12.13
C VAL A 366 11.22 4.72 12.10
N TRP A 367 11.88 4.46 13.23
CA TRP A 367 13.35 4.37 13.28
C TRP A 367 13.90 3.21 12.48
N GLU A 368 13.27 2.04 12.54
CA GLU A 368 13.64 0.90 11.71
C GLU A 368 13.51 1.24 10.21
N LEU A 369 12.43 1.91 9.81
CA LEU A 369 12.25 2.37 8.44
C LEU A 369 13.32 3.37 8.01
N GLN A 370 13.68 4.34 8.86
CA GLN A 370 14.74 5.29 8.55
C GLN A 370 16.12 4.61 8.41
N VAL A 371 16.43 3.68 9.31
CA VAL A 371 17.66 2.89 9.25
C VAL A 371 17.74 2.11 7.94
N GLU A 372 16.67 1.41 7.55
CA GLU A 372 16.64 0.66 6.28
C GLU A 372 16.65 1.59 5.05
N LYS A 373 15.98 2.74 5.11
CA LYS A 373 15.98 3.75 4.03
C LYS A 373 17.40 4.27 3.74
N PHE A 374 18.14 4.64 4.77
CA PHE A 374 19.46 5.25 4.65
C PHE A 374 20.61 4.26 4.68
N LYS A 375 20.34 2.97 4.92
CA LYS A 375 21.32 1.88 4.93
C LYS A 375 22.28 1.92 3.73
N PHE A 376 21.73 2.21 2.54
CA PHE A 376 22.48 2.27 1.28
C PHE A 376 22.36 3.62 0.56
N LYS A 377 21.77 4.63 1.21
CA LYS A 377 21.52 5.95 0.60
C LYS A 377 22.28 7.04 1.33
N VAL A 378 22.64 8.08 0.57
CA VAL A 378 23.23 9.28 1.15
C VAL A 378 22.18 10.00 2.01
N ILE A 379 22.55 10.41 3.22
CA ILE A 379 21.71 11.22 4.08
C ILE A 379 21.72 12.66 3.56
N PRO A 380 20.57 13.25 3.22
CA PRO A 380 20.48 14.66 2.88
C PRO A 380 21.09 15.54 3.97
N GLY A 381 21.98 16.48 3.60
CA GLY A 381 22.65 17.35 4.57
C GLY A 381 21.69 18.19 5.43
N SER A 382 20.49 18.52 4.92
CA SER A 382 19.43 19.18 5.69
C SER A 382 18.90 18.33 6.84
N LEU A 383 18.80 17.01 6.64
CA LEU A 383 18.32 16.08 7.66
C LEU A 383 19.36 15.86 8.76
N LEU A 384 20.66 15.90 8.45
CA LEU A 384 21.72 15.80 9.45
C LEU A 384 21.68 16.93 10.49
N GLN A 385 21.03 18.06 10.18
CA GLN A 385 20.86 19.17 11.12
C GLN A 385 19.77 18.91 12.17
N GLU A 386 18.89 17.92 11.96
CA GLU A 386 17.82 17.52 12.87
C GLU A 386 18.33 16.58 13.97
N LYS A 387 19.17 17.13 14.87
CA LYS A 387 19.91 16.35 15.88
C LYS A 387 19.05 15.40 16.72
N GLU A 388 17.84 15.80 17.12
CA GLU A 388 16.99 14.99 17.99
C GLU A 388 16.54 13.68 17.32
N ILE A 389 16.21 13.75 16.02
CA ILE A 389 15.76 12.59 15.24
C ILE A 389 16.93 11.63 15.03
N PHE A 390 18.09 12.16 14.62
CA PHE A 390 19.25 11.32 14.35
C PHE A 390 19.92 10.77 15.62
N GLN A 391 19.82 11.45 16.77
CA GLN A 391 20.35 10.90 18.03
C GLN A 391 19.68 9.57 18.39
N LYS A 392 18.37 9.43 18.16
CA LYS A 392 17.64 8.17 18.41
C LYS A 392 18.11 7.05 17.48
N LEU A 393 18.29 7.37 16.19
CA LEU A 393 18.85 6.45 15.19
C LEU A 393 20.27 6.01 15.57
N VAL A 394 21.12 6.96 15.97
CA VAL A 394 22.49 6.71 16.43
C VAL A 394 22.50 5.81 17.66
N ASN A 395 21.68 6.11 18.67
CA ASN A 395 21.58 5.28 19.87
C ASN A 395 21.13 3.86 19.53
N SER A 396 20.21 3.68 18.57
CA SER A 396 19.80 2.37 18.09
C SER A 396 20.95 1.60 17.44
N LEU A 397 21.70 2.24 16.55
CA LEU A 397 22.88 1.63 15.91
C LEU A 397 23.96 1.27 16.94
N ILE A 398 24.26 2.15 17.89
CA ILE A 398 25.20 1.86 19.00
C ILE A 398 24.72 0.69 19.85
N ASN A 399 23.43 0.62 20.16
CA ASN A 399 22.90 -0.52 20.91
C ASN A 399 23.08 -1.83 20.14
N ARG A 400 22.88 -1.83 18.82
CA ARG A 400 23.14 -2.99 17.95
C ARG A 400 24.61 -3.42 17.95
N THR A 401 25.56 -2.49 18.03
CA THR A 401 26.98 -2.86 18.14
C THR A 401 27.32 -3.49 19.49
N ARG A 402 26.61 -3.11 20.56
CA ARG A 402 26.81 -3.59 21.95
C ARG A 402 26.11 -4.92 22.26
N THR A 403 25.03 -5.27 21.57
CA THR A 403 24.27 -6.51 21.81
C THR A 403 24.41 -7.52 20.65
N PRO A 404 25.58 -8.15 20.47
CA PRO A 404 25.84 -9.06 19.35
C PRO A 404 25.07 -10.40 19.37
N ASN A 405 24.32 -10.69 20.46
CA ASN A 405 23.58 -11.95 20.67
C ASN A 405 22.06 -11.75 20.85
N CYS A 406 21.50 -10.58 20.50
CA CYS A 406 20.04 -10.45 20.47
C CYS A 406 19.52 -11.31 19.31
N SER A 407 18.58 -12.22 19.59
CA SER A 407 18.14 -13.36 18.77
C SER A 407 17.50 -13.04 17.42
N GLN A 408 17.67 -11.83 16.89
CA GLN A 408 17.05 -11.37 15.65
C GLN A 408 18.04 -10.98 14.54
N LEU A 409 19.33 -10.76 14.82
CA LEU A 409 20.33 -10.37 13.80
C LEU A 409 21.71 -11.01 14.06
N PRO A 410 22.19 -11.93 13.19
CA PRO A 410 23.56 -12.44 13.21
C PRO A 410 24.62 -11.33 13.13
N ARG A 411 25.81 -11.52 13.76
CA ARG A 411 26.97 -10.62 13.69
C ARG A 411 27.38 -10.21 12.26
N LYS A 412 27.04 -10.99 11.23
CA LYS A 412 27.33 -10.66 9.82
C LYS A 412 26.50 -9.47 9.30
N ASP A 413 25.37 -9.17 9.95
CA ASP A 413 24.43 -8.16 9.44
C ASP A 413 24.74 -6.75 9.92
N ILE A 414 25.53 -6.56 11.00
CA ILE A 414 25.85 -5.21 11.50
C ILE A 414 26.66 -4.41 10.46
N PHE A 415 27.61 -5.06 9.77
CA PHE A 415 28.41 -4.41 8.73
C PHE A 415 27.57 -4.00 7.52
N SER A 416 26.34 -4.50 7.36
CA SER A 416 25.44 -4.00 6.32
C SER A 416 24.99 -2.55 6.54
N TYR A 417 25.18 -2.00 7.75
CA TYR A 417 24.89 -0.60 8.09
C TYR A 417 26.13 0.32 8.04
N GLN A 418 27.28 -0.18 7.60
CA GLN A 418 28.53 0.59 7.63
C GLN A 418 28.48 1.88 6.81
N PHE A 419 27.73 1.90 5.71
CA PHE A 419 27.57 3.12 4.91
C PHE A 419 26.79 4.20 5.65
N LEU A 420 25.71 3.82 6.33
CA LEU A 420 24.96 4.72 7.21
C LEU A 420 25.82 5.19 8.39
N ALA A 421 26.50 4.26 9.07
CA ALA A 421 27.35 4.57 10.22
C ALA A 421 28.46 5.58 9.87
N ASN A 422 29.21 5.33 8.78
CA ASN A 422 30.33 6.21 8.38
C ASN A 422 29.86 7.64 8.04
N GLN A 423 28.66 7.81 7.48
CA GLN A 423 28.07 9.14 7.24
C GLN A 423 27.77 9.92 8.53
N LEU A 424 27.59 9.24 9.65
CA LEU A 424 27.21 9.84 10.94
C LEU A 424 28.41 10.14 11.85
N PHE A 425 29.59 9.61 11.55
CA PHE A 425 30.78 9.73 12.42
C PHE A 425 31.14 11.17 12.76
N ASP A 426 31.01 12.10 11.80
CA ASP A 426 31.35 13.50 11.98
C ASP A 426 30.38 14.24 12.92
N SER A 427 29.11 13.84 12.90
CA SER A 427 28.07 14.46 13.72
C SER A 427 27.91 13.79 15.08
N TYR A 428 28.33 12.52 15.21
CA TYR A 428 28.13 11.68 16.39
C TYR A 428 29.40 10.86 16.73
N PRO A 429 30.38 11.45 17.43
CA PRO A 429 31.64 10.79 17.76
C PRO A 429 31.47 9.49 18.56
N GLU A 430 30.44 9.40 19.40
CA GLU A 430 30.11 8.20 20.17
C GLU A 430 29.76 7.01 19.28
N MET A 431 29.18 7.26 18.09
CA MET A 431 28.89 6.24 17.10
C MET A 431 30.19 5.71 16.49
N ALA A 432 31.10 6.61 16.11
CA ALA A 432 32.41 6.23 15.56
C ALA A 432 33.20 5.39 16.57
N GLN A 433 33.21 5.78 17.84
CA GLN A 433 33.87 5.02 18.90
C GLN A 433 33.26 3.62 19.07
N ALA A 434 31.94 3.51 19.14
CA ALA A 434 31.27 2.22 19.27
C ALA A 434 31.45 1.33 18.04
N TRP A 435 31.48 1.92 16.84
CA TRP A 435 31.65 1.20 15.58
C TRP A 435 33.06 0.64 15.45
N ASN A 436 34.08 1.46 15.71
CA ASN A 436 35.48 1.08 15.56
C ASN A 436 35.93 -0.01 16.55
N GLN A 437 35.11 -0.34 17.56
CA GLN A 437 35.32 -1.48 18.47
C GLN A 437 34.86 -2.82 17.88
N LEU A 438 34.13 -2.83 16.76
CA LEU A 438 33.67 -4.05 16.11
C LEU A 438 34.82 -4.78 15.43
N ALA A 439 35.10 -6.02 15.83
CA ALA A 439 36.11 -6.85 15.18
C ALA A 439 35.75 -7.11 13.69
N PRO A 440 36.71 -7.05 12.74
CA PRO A 440 38.15 -6.84 12.94
C PRO A 440 38.62 -5.38 12.75
N LEU A 441 37.74 -4.38 12.86
CA LEU A 441 38.10 -2.97 12.62
C LEU A 441 39.26 -2.46 13.48
N PRO A 442 39.40 -2.80 14.79
CA PRO A 442 40.55 -2.38 15.57
C PRO A 442 41.89 -2.83 14.96
N GLU A 443 41.96 -4.06 14.45
CA GLU A 443 43.16 -4.63 13.85
C GLU A 443 43.44 -3.99 12.49
N LEU A 444 42.40 -3.77 11.68
CA LEU A 444 42.52 -3.08 10.38
C LEU A 444 42.99 -1.64 10.54
N LEU A 445 42.43 -0.90 11.49
CA LEU A 445 42.82 0.48 11.79
C LEU A 445 44.26 0.56 12.33
N LYS A 446 44.66 -0.39 13.18
CA LYS A 446 46.03 -0.49 13.67
C LYS A 446 47.02 -0.71 12.52
N PHE A 447 46.75 -1.68 11.64
CA PHE A 447 47.57 -1.97 10.46
C PHE A 447 47.67 -0.77 9.50
N LEU A 448 46.56 -0.08 9.24
CA LEU A 448 46.53 1.15 8.45
C LEU A 448 47.50 2.21 9.02
N ASN A 449 47.42 2.44 10.32
CA ASN A 449 48.23 3.48 10.98
C ASN A 449 49.71 3.10 11.06
N GLU A 450 50.02 1.85 11.42
CA GLU A 450 51.40 1.39 11.66
C GLU A 450 52.15 1.05 10.37
N ASP A 451 51.51 0.36 9.42
CA ASP A 451 52.22 -0.26 8.28
C ASP A 451 52.05 0.49 6.95
N ILE A 452 51.02 1.34 6.82
CA ILE A 452 50.72 2.03 5.54
C ILE A 452 50.98 3.52 5.66
N LEU A 453 50.40 4.13 6.69
CA LEU A 453 50.61 5.55 6.98
C LEU A 453 51.98 5.79 7.65
N MET A 454 52.54 4.74 8.28
CA MET A 454 53.91 4.66 8.84
C MET A 454 54.35 5.88 9.66
N ASN A 455 53.56 6.41 10.60
CA ASN A 455 53.97 7.65 11.29
C ASN A 455 53.46 7.89 12.72
N GLU A 456 54.33 8.58 13.49
CA GLU A 456 54.17 9.02 14.88
C GLU A 456 53.52 10.43 15.03
N SER A 457 53.02 11.05 13.95
CA SER A 457 52.48 12.45 14.00
C SER A 457 50.95 12.52 14.12
N GLU A 458 50.47 13.38 15.03
CA GLU A 458 49.08 13.46 15.52
C GLU A 458 48.00 13.98 14.53
N ASN A 459 48.33 14.26 13.26
CA ASN A 459 47.43 14.98 12.34
C ASN A 459 47.16 14.22 11.03
N PHE A 460 46.62 12.99 11.10
CA PHE A 460 46.05 12.34 9.92
C PHE A 460 44.54 12.47 9.86
N ASP A 461 44.00 12.63 8.65
CA ASP A 461 42.56 12.62 8.42
C ASP A 461 42.00 11.24 8.80
N PRO A 462 40.94 11.18 9.63
CA PRO A 462 40.26 9.94 9.99
C PRO A 462 39.99 9.07 8.75
N GLN A 463 40.19 7.76 8.85
CA GLN A 463 39.88 6.83 7.75
C GLN A 463 38.50 6.20 7.96
N HIS A 464 37.71 6.14 6.89
CA HIS A 464 36.48 5.34 6.85
C HIS A 464 36.82 3.96 6.33
N VAL A 465 36.67 2.94 7.19
CA VAL A 465 36.93 1.54 6.85
C VAL A 465 35.61 0.84 6.59
N PHE A 466 35.50 0.23 5.42
CA PHE A 466 34.41 -0.64 5.03
C PHE A 466 34.92 -2.07 4.94
N TYR A 467 34.23 -3.01 5.58
CA TYR A 467 34.65 -4.41 5.71
C TYR A 467 33.52 -5.37 5.31
N ASP A 468 33.89 -6.42 4.59
CA ASP A 468 33.00 -7.54 4.28
C ASP A 468 33.41 -8.77 5.11
N PRO A 469 32.58 -9.21 6.07
CA PRO A 469 32.87 -10.40 6.87
C PRO A 469 32.84 -11.71 6.06
N GLN A 470 32.21 -11.75 4.89
CA GLN A 470 32.14 -12.95 4.05
C GLN A 470 33.40 -13.15 3.24
N THR A 471 33.83 -12.12 2.50
CA THR A 471 35.06 -12.18 1.68
C THR A 471 36.32 -11.85 2.49
N ARG A 472 36.14 -11.33 3.70
CA ARG A 472 37.19 -10.78 4.59
C ARG A 472 38.01 -9.68 3.93
N ARG A 473 37.39 -8.87 3.09
CA ARG A 473 38.06 -7.75 2.39
C ARG A 473 37.63 -6.43 2.97
N ALA A 474 38.53 -5.46 2.91
CA ALA A 474 38.27 -4.10 3.34
C ALA A 474 38.72 -3.07 2.31
N ILE A 475 38.04 -1.94 2.31
CA ILE A 475 38.49 -0.69 1.67
C ILE A 475 38.56 0.40 2.74
N ALA A 476 39.68 1.09 2.81
CA ALA A 476 39.86 2.29 3.62
C ALA A 476 39.90 3.51 2.71
N ILE A 477 39.13 4.53 3.09
CA ILE A 477 38.98 5.77 2.34
C ILE A 477 39.27 6.93 3.31
N PRO A 478 40.18 7.87 2.97
CA PRO A 478 40.37 9.06 3.78
C PRO A 478 39.07 9.85 3.93
N LYS A 479 38.83 10.43 5.11
CA LYS A 479 37.63 11.22 5.40
C LYS A 479 37.35 12.30 4.36
N PHE A 480 38.37 13.05 3.93
CA PHE A 480 38.17 14.07 2.91
C PHE A 480 37.69 13.49 1.57
N GLU A 481 38.19 12.32 1.15
CA GLU A 481 37.77 11.64 -0.08
C GLU A 481 36.35 11.10 0.04
N PHE A 482 36.00 10.53 1.20
CA PHE A 482 34.64 10.06 1.46
C PHE A 482 33.63 11.21 1.45
N ASN A 483 33.98 12.33 2.09
CA ASN A 483 33.16 13.54 2.07
C ASN A 483 33.04 14.13 0.67
N ARG A 484 34.10 14.09 -0.15
CA ARG A 484 34.06 14.50 -1.56
C ARG A 484 33.17 13.57 -2.39
N LEU A 485 33.22 12.27 -2.15
CA LEU A 485 32.33 11.29 -2.80
C LEU A 485 30.85 11.55 -2.46
N ILE A 486 30.53 11.82 -1.19
CA ILE A 486 29.17 12.12 -0.75
C ILE A 486 28.66 13.45 -1.30
N ASN A 487 29.44 14.51 -1.15
CA ASN A 487 28.98 15.88 -1.42
C ASN A 487 29.13 16.27 -2.90
N GLU A 488 30.15 15.77 -3.57
CA GLU A 488 30.51 16.19 -4.93
C GLU A 488 30.28 15.10 -5.99
N LEU A 489 30.01 13.86 -5.59
CA LEU A 489 29.93 12.68 -6.46
C LEU A 489 31.22 12.45 -7.26
N GLN A 490 32.37 12.65 -6.62
CA GLN A 490 33.67 12.35 -7.22
C GLN A 490 34.24 11.07 -6.64
N ALA A 491 34.65 10.14 -7.51
CA ALA A 491 35.32 8.91 -7.08
C ALA A 491 36.57 9.23 -6.22
N PRO A 492 36.79 8.52 -5.11
CA PRO A 492 38.00 8.64 -4.33
C PRO A 492 39.25 8.39 -5.17
N THR A 493 40.21 9.31 -5.10
CA THR A 493 41.53 9.15 -5.74
C THR A 493 42.54 8.48 -4.83
N GLN A 494 42.33 8.59 -3.51
CA GLN A 494 43.11 7.94 -2.48
C GLN A 494 42.25 6.90 -1.76
N TYR A 495 42.69 5.65 -1.77
CA TYR A 495 42.09 4.56 -1.01
C TYR A 495 43.11 3.44 -0.84
N SER A 496 42.84 2.52 0.07
CA SER A 496 43.67 1.33 0.27
C SER A 496 42.80 0.09 0.41
N LEU A 497 43.28 -1.03 -0.15
CA LEU A 497 42.55 -2.29 -0.24
C LEU A 497 43.26 -3.37 0.55
N PHE A 498 42.51 -4.11 1.37
CA PHE A 498 43.09 -5.11 2.26
C PHE A 498 42.30 -6.42 2.26
N GLN A 499 42.99 -7.50 2.62
CA GLN A 499 42.38 -8.77 2.98
C GLN A 499 42.78 -9.16 4.41
N TYR A 500 41.78 -9.44 5.23
CA TYR A 500 41.94 -9.93 6.60
C TYR A 500 41.97 -11.46 6.60
N LEU A 501 43.11 -12.04 6.95
CA LEU A 501 43.30 -13.50 6.98
C LEU A 501 42.91 -14.11 8.33
N GLY A 502 42.82 -13.30 9.39
CA GLY A 502 42.54 -13.72 10.76
C GLY A 502 43.73 -13.51 11.69
N GLU A 503 43.47 -13.35 12.98
CA GLU A 503 44.51 -13.23 14.03
C GLU A 503 45.48 -12.06 13.76
N GLY A 504 44.97 -10.90 13.35
CA GLY A 504 45.79 -9.73 13.02
C GLY A 504 46.54 -9.80 11.69
N ASN A 505 46.51 -10.94 10.97
CA ASN A 505 47.17 -11.06 9.67
C ASN A 505 46.38 -10.30 8.58
N ILE A 506 46.96 -9.21 8.08
CA ILE A 506 46.35 -8.34 7.07
C ILE A 506 47.31 -8.22 5.88
N VAL A 507 46.78 -8.31 4.66
CA VAL A 507 47.57 -8.22 3.42
C VAL A 507 47.05 -7.08 2.55
N ASN A 508 47.96 -6.26 2.02
CA ASN A 508 47.67 -5.24 1.01
C ASN A 508 47.30 -5.90 -0.31
N LEU A 509 46.15 -5.52 -0.86
CA LEU A 509 45.73 -5.91 -2.20
C LEU A 509 46.20 -4.86 -3.21
N PRO A 510 46.60 -5.28 -4.42
CA PRO A 510 46.93 -4.33 -5.48
C PRO A 510 45.69 -3.51 -5.85
N ALA A 511 45.90 -2.24 -6.22
CA ALA A 511 44.85 -1.32 -6.70
C ALA A 511 44.38 -1.66 -8.13
N SER A 512 44.08 -2.94 -8.39
CA SER A 512 43.47 -3.38 -9.64
C SER A 512 41.97 -3.13 -9.62
N GLN A 513 41.37 -2.89 -10.80
CA GLN A 513 39.92 -2.74 -10.92
C GLN A 513 39.16 -3.96 -10.37
N GLN A 514 39.70 -5.16 -10.56
CA GLN A 514 39.10 -6.38 -10.02
C GLN A 514 39.07 -6.38 -8.50
N ALA A 515 40.19 -6.04 -7.85
CA ALA A 515 40.32 -5.97 -6.40
C ALA A 515 39.41 -4.87 -5.81
N LEU A 516 39.41 -3.68 -6.42
CA LEU A 516 38.53 -2.56 -6.03
C LEU A 516 37.07 -2.98 -6.11
N SER A 517 36.63 -3.54 -7.24
CA SER A 517 35.25 -3.99 -7.41
C SER A 517 34.86 -5.10 -6.41
N MET A 518 35.80 -5.94 -5.97
CA MET A 518 35.53 -6.95 -4.92
C MET A 518 35.52 -6.34 -3.52
N ALA A 519 36.27 -5.28 -3.27
CA ALA A 519 36.22 -4.58 -2.00
C ALA A 519 34.94 -3.74 -1.90
N LEU A 520 34.52 -3.04 -2.97
CA LEU A 520 33.30 -2.24 -3.00
C LEU A 520 32.03 -3.05 -2.70
N SER A 521 32.00 -4.35 -3.03
CA SER A 521 30.86 -5.21 -2.69
C SER A 521 30.64 -5.39 -1.19
N CYS A 522 31.56 -4.94 -0.33
CA CYS A 522 31.34 -4.88 1.12
C CYS A 522 30.18 -3.95 1.50
N SER A 523 29.92 -2.93 0.69
CA SER A 523 28.96 -1.87 1.01
C SER A 523 28.24 -1.46 -0.26
N GLU A 524 26.98 -1.87 -0.35
CA GLU A 524 26.17 -1.59 -1.53
C GLU A 524 26.00 -0.09 -1.78
N GLY A 525 25.78 0.70 -0.72
CA GLY A 525 25.66 2.16 -0.83
C GLY A 525 26.96 2.81 -1.32
N LEU A 526 28.12 2.33 -0.83
CA LEU A 526 29.41 2.80 -1.31
C LEU A 526 29.62 2.44 -2.78
N GLN A 527 29.33 1.20 -3.16
CA GLN A 527 29.45 0.73 -4.54
C GLN A 527 28.56 1.54 -5.48
N GLN A 528 27.29 1.75 -5.12
CA GLN A 528 26.35 2.57 -5.91
C GLN A 528 26.86 4.00 -6.08
N LEU A 529 27.33 4.64 -5.00
CA LEU A 529 27.81 6.02 -5.07
C LEU A 529 29.10 6.14 -5.90
N TRP A 530 30.00 5.17 -5.76
CA TRP A 530 31.21 5.06 -6.56
C TRP A 530 30.89 4.88 -8.05
N SER A 531 29.94 4.01 -8.38
CA SER A 531 29.47 3.83 -9.77
C SER A 531 28.77 5.09 -10.29
N ALA A 532 27.94 5.74 -9.48
CA ALA A 532 27.22 6.97 -9.86
C ALA A 532 28.17 8.12 -10.19
N SER A 533 29.34 8.20 -9.53
CA SER A 533 30.38 9.19 -9.88
C SER A 533 30.86 9.10 -11.33
N GLY A 534 30.70 7.93 -11.97
CA GLY A 534 31.00 7.72 -13.39
C GLY A 534 30.04 8.45 -14.33
N ASN A 535 28.85 8.87 -13.86
CA ASN A 535 27.88 9.67 -14.61
C ASN A 535 27.47 9.10 -15.98
N TYR A 536 27.43 7.76 -16.11
CA TYR A 536 27.30 7.05 -17.38
C TYR A 536 26.07 7.43 -18.22
N PHE A 537 24.98 7.85 -17.60
CA PHE A 537 23.75 8.25 -18.31
C PHE A 537 23.69 9.73 -18.68
N LYS A 538 24.53 10.58 -18.07
CA LYS A 538 24.49 12.05 -18.28
C LYS A 538 24.71 12.44 -19.76
N PRO A 539 25.67 11.84 -20.50
CA PRO A 539 25.83 12.12 -21.93
C PRO A 539 24.57 11.78 -22.72
N THR A 540 23.97 10.62 -22.47
CA THR A 540 22.76 10.14 -23.14
C THR A 540 21.56 11.07 -22.95
N PHE A 541 21.26 11.45 -21.70
CA PHE A 541 20.18 12.42 -21.45
C PHE A 541 20.50 13.82 -21.98
N SER A 542 21.78 14.17 -22.04
CA SER A 542 22.20 15.43 -22.67
C SER A 542 22.00 15.45 -24.18
N ALA A 543 22.07 14.28 -24.84
CA ALA A 543 21.83 14.10 -26.27
C ALA A 543 20.33 14.01 -26.63
N LEU A 544 19.52 13.40 -25.76
CA LEU A 544 18.06 13.27 -25.97
C LEU A 544 17.34 14.63 -26.03
N LEU A 545 17.81 15.64 -25.29
CA LEU A 545 17.13 16.93 -25.12
C LEU A 545 17.87 18.11 -25.78
N VAL A 546 18.49 17.89 -26.94
CA VAL A 546 19.22 18.95 -27.69
C VAL A 546 18.28 19.90 -28.45
N GLY A 547 17.03 19.48 -28.68
CA GLY A 547 16.07 20.21 -29.51
C GLY A 547 16.33 19.99 -30.99
N ASN A 548 15.28 20.05 -31.80
CA ASN A 548 15.39 19.98 -33.26
C ASN A 548 15.14 21.36 -33.88
N SER A 549 15.33 21.46 -35.20
CA SER A 549 15.10 22.69 -35.97
C SER A 549 13.65 23.22 -35.91
N ARG A 550 12.72 22.49 -35.28
CA ARG A 550 11.31 22.86 -35.13
C ARG A 550 11.03 23.65 -33.85
N CYS A 551 11.97 23.69 -32.90
CA CYS A 551 11.81 24.41 -31.65
C CYS A 551 12.12 25.91 -31.82
N SER A 552 11.25 26.77 -31.33
CA SER A 552 11.50 28.20 -31.17
C SER A 552 12.60 28.47 -30.13
N SER A 553 13.15 29.69 -30.13
CA SER A 553 14.18 30.07 -29.14
C SER A 553 13.71 29.95 -27.69
N GLN A 554 12.43 30.21 -27.41
CA GLN A 554 11.86 30.06 -26.07
C GLN A 554 11.71 28.58 -25.68
N GLU A 555 11.30 27.73 -26.61
CA GLU A 555 11.22 26.28 -26.42
C GLU A 555 12.59 25.66 -26.17
N LEU A 556 13.64 26.13 -26.85
CA LEU A 556 15.02 25.69 -26.61
C LEU A 556 15.52 26.06 -25.21
N ILE A 557 15.18 27.26 -24.71
CA ILE A 557 15.49 27.67 -23.33
C ILE A 557 14.78 26.73 -22.35
N ARG A 558 13.48 26.51 -22.54
CA ARG A 558 12.68 25.64 -21.67
C ARG A 558 13.18 24.19 -21.71
N LEU A 559 13.56 23.67 -22.87
CA LEU A 559 14.11 22.33 -23.02
C LEU A 559 15.45 22.19 -22.29
N ASN A 560 16.31 23.22 -22.34
CA ASN A 560 17.54 23.24 -21.58
C ASN A 560 17.29 23.27 -20.06
N GLU A 561 16.27 24.00 -19.57
CA GLU A 561 15.86 23.94 -18.16
C GLU A 561 15.44 22.51 -17.75
N ILE A 562 14.62 21.85 -18.56
CA ILE A 562 14.19 20.46 -18.34
C ILE A 562 15.42 19.54 -18.31
N LYS A 563 16.34 19.69 -19.27
CA LYS A 563 17.59 18.91 -19.34
C LYS A 563 18.46 19.07 -18.09
N GLN A 564 18.67 20.31 -17.63
CA GLN A 564 19.43 20.57 -16.41
C GLN A 564 18.72 19.98 -15.18
N HIS A 565 17.39 20.04 -15.15
CA HIS A 565 16.61 19.46 -14.08
C HIS A 565 16.72 17.94 -14.03
N LEU A 566 16.51 17.23 -15.15
CA LEU A 566 16.67 15.77 -15.21
C LEU A 566 18.10 15.34 -14.86
N ALA A 567 19.11 16.08 -15.33
CA ALA A 567 20.50 15.83 -14.94
C ALA A 567 20.71 16.02 -13.43
N SER A 568 20.10 17.03 -12.81
CA SER A 568 20.15 17.22 -11.36
C SER A 568 19.47 16.09 -10.59
N LEU A 569 18.38 15.52 -11.12
CA LEU A 569 17.71 14.36 -10.56
C LEU A 569 18.59 13.10 -10.64
N LEU A 570 19.22 12.83 -11.79
CA LEU A 570 20.18 11.71 -11.94
C LEU A 570 21.32 11.78 -10.93
N LEU A 571 21.77 12.99 -10.61
CA LEU A 571 22.84 13.23 -9.66
C LEU A 571 22.34 13.31 -8.21
N LYS A 572 21.06 13.07 -7.94
CA LYS A 572 20.44 13.23 -6.60
C LYS A 572 20.68 14.61 -5.97
N ARG A 573 20.95 15.64 -6.80
CA ARG A 573 21.19 17.02 -6.37
C ARG A 573 19.92 17.85 -6.23
N SER A 574 18.79 17.33 -6.71
CA SER A 574 17.47 17.91 -6.55
C SER A 574 16.48 16.87 -6.03
N ALA A 575 15.74 17.21 -4.98
CA ALA A 575 14.53 16.50 -4.55
C ALA A 575 13.25 17.20 -5.04
N LYS A 576 13.40 18.33 -5.75
CA LYS A 576 12.26 19.13 -6.20
C LYS A 576 11.65 18.51 -7.46
N LYS A 577 10.35 18.29 -7.43
CA LYS A 577 9.52 17.85 -8.56
C LYS A 577 9.37 18.96 -9.61
N MET A 578 9.36 18.61 -10.90
CA MET A 578 9.03 19.50 -12.01
C MET A 578 7.90 18.88 -12.83
N ASN A 579 6.67 19.38 -12.71
CA ASN A 579 5.54 18.82 -13.46
C ASN A 579 5.70 19.07 -14.98
N LEU A 580 5.70 18.00 -15.78
CA LEU A 580 5.82 18.01 -17.24
C LEU A 580 4.58 17.42 -17.94
N THR A 581 3.43 17.35 -17.26
CA THR A 581 2.18 16.84 -17.85
C THR A 581 1.34 17.93 -18.54
N GLY A 582 1.76 19.19 -18.49
CA GLY A 582 1.08 20.29 -19.17
C GLY A 582 1.08 20.10 -20.70
N ALA A 583 0.04 20.62 -21.39
CA ALA A 583 -0.08 20.48 -22.84
C ALA A 583 1.13 21.08 -23.60
N SER A 584 1.65 22.23 -23.13
CA SER A 584 2.88 22.85 -23.67
C SER A 584 4.10 21.95 -23.52
N GLU A 585 4.31 21.40 -22.32
CA GLU A 585 5.42 20.48 -22.04
C GLU A 585 5.30 19.18 -22.83
N ALA A 586 4.08 18.64 -22.99
CA ALA A 586 3.84 17.45 -23.79
C ALA A 586 4.21 17.67 -25.27
N ILE A 587 3.81 18.80 -25.86
CA ILE A 587 4.16 19.16 -27.24
C ILE A 587 5.67 19.36 -27.38
N LEU A 588 6.29 20.08 -26.45
CA LEU A 588 7.73 20.36 -26.45
C LEU A 588 8.55 19.06 -26.35
N LEU A 589 8.21 18.19 -25.39
CA LEU A 589 8.89 16.92 -25.20
C LEU A 589 8.66 15.98 -26.38
N HIS A 590 7.44 15.94 -26.94
CA HIS A 590 7.17 15.16 -28.14
C HIS A 590 8.03 15.65 -29.32
N SER A 591 8.11 16.97 -29.53
CA SER A 591 8.93 17.55 -30.58
C SER A 591 10.42 17.22 -30.43
N ALA A 592 10.92 17.12 -29.20
CA ALA A 592 12.31 16.77 -28.92
C ALA A 592 12.60 15.27 -29.02
N LEU A 593 11.63 14.41 -28.68
CA LEU A 593 11.86 12.98 -28.46
C LEU A 593 11.25 12.07 -29.54
N ALA A 594 10.31 12.55 -30.36
CA ALA A 594 9.57 11.73 -31.33
C ALA A 594 10.49 10.93 -32.27
N ASP A 595 11.57 11.53 -32.76
CA ASP A 595 12.54 10.84 -33.65
C ASP A 595 13.17 9.58 -33.02
N TYR A 596 13.09 9.42 -31.70
CA TYR A 596 13.60 8.27 -30.98
C TYR A 596 12.55 7.18 -30.74
N TYR A 597 11.26 7.39 -30.98
CA TYR A 597 10.23 6.36 -30.78
C TYR A 597 9.16 6.30 -31.88
N GLU A 598 9.18 7.23 -32.84
CA GLU A 598 8.30 7.27 -34.01
C GLU A 598 9.10 7.12 -35.31
N GLY A 599 8.51 6.44 -36.30
CA GLY A 599 9.07 6.29 -37.64
C GLY A 599 10.08 5.15 -37.78
N GLU A 600 10.40 4.84 -39.04
CA GLU A 600 11.21 3.66 -39.41
C GLU A 600 12.67 3.75 -38.93
N HIS A 601 13.18 4.98 -38.71
CA HIS A 601 14.55 5.23 -38.27
C HIS A 601 14.71 5.37 -36.74
N ALA A 602 13.66 5.14 -35.96
CA ALA A 602 13.70 5.34 -34.51
C ALA A 602 14.76 4.46 -33.81
N VAL A 603 14.92 3.20 -34.25
CA VAL A 603 15.94 2.27 -33.73
C VAL A 603 17.34 2.80 -34.04
N GLU A 604 17.58 3.29 -35.26
CA GLU A 604 18.87 3.85 -35.70
C GLU A 604 19.26 5.09 -34.89
N LYS A 605 18.28 5.84 -34.36
CA LYS A 605 18.50 6.99 -33.49
C LYS A 605 18.82 6.60 -32.04
N ARG A 606 18.25 5.49 -31.54
CA ARG A 606 18.49 5.01 -30.17
C ARG A 606 19.79 4.21 -30.04
N GLN A 607 20.18 3.48 -31.09
CA GLN A 607 21.36 2.61 -31.08
C GLN A 607 22.66 3.32 -30.61
N PRO A 608 23.01 4.53 -31.10
CA PRO A 608 24.21 5.23 -30.65
C PRO A 608 24.18 5.63 -29.17
N LEU A 609 22.98 5.86 -28.60
CA LEU A 609 22.83 6.19 -27.18
C LEU A 609 23.13 4.97 -26.30
N ILE A 610 22.69 3.78 -26.74
CA ILE A 610 22.96 2.51 -26.05
C ILE A 610 24.44 2.17 -26.17
N ASP A 611 25.03 2.34 -27.34
CA ASP A 611 26.45 2.07 -27.59
C ASP A 611 27.36 3.01 -26.77
N GLN A 612 27.01 4.30 -26.67
CA GLN A 612 27.74 5.24 -25.82
C GLN A 612 27.66 4.83 -24.34
N CYS A 613 26.47 4.51 -23.82
CA CYS A 613 26.33 3.99 -22.46
C CYS A 613 27.13 2.69 -22.25
N PHE A 614 27.18 1.83 -23.26
CA PHE A 614 27.90 0.56 -23.21
C PHE A 614 29.40 0.77 -23.06
N GLU A 615 29.99 1.64 -23.87
CA GLU A 615 31.40 2.02 -23.76
C GLU A 615 31.70 2.67 -22.40
N ASP A 616 30.85 3.60 -21.96
CA ASP A 616 31.03 4.28 -20.68
C ASP A 616 30.92 3.31 -19.48
N MET A 617 30.09 2.27 -19.58
CA MET A 617 29.87 1.26 -18.53
C MET A 617 30.74 -0.01 -18.66
N GLN A 618 31.61 -0.12 -19.66
CA GLN A 618 32.57 -1.23 -19.82
C GLN A 618 33.23 -1.65 -18.49
N PRO A 619 33.73 -0.73 -17.64
CA PRO A 619 34.37 -1.09 -16.37
C PRO A 619 33.42 -1.82 -15.39
N CYS A 620 32.12 -1.52 -15.44
CA CYS A 620 31.13 -2.15 -14.56
C CYS A 620 30.82 -3.60 -14.98
N PHE A 621 31.01 -3.92 -16.27
CA PHE A 621 30.80 -5.27 -16.82
C PHE A 621 32.07 -6.13 -16.80
N ALA A 622 33.20 -5.63 -16.31
CA ALA A 622 34.50 -6.33 -16.37
C ALA A 622 34.51 -7.73 -15.73
N LYS A 623 33.57 -8.02 -14.82
CA LYS A 623 33.41 -9.33 -14.17
C LYS A 623 32.27 -10.18 -14.73
N SER A 624 31.52 -9.64 -15.68
CA SER A 624 30.33 -10.27 -16.19
C SER A 624 30.68 -11.28 -17.28
N THR A 625 30.08 -12.47 -17.21
CA THR A 625 30.13 -13.49 -18.27
C THR A 625 29.17 -13.20 -19.42
N LEU A 626 28.41 -12.11 -19.33
CA LEU A 626 27.43 -11.71 -20.34
C LEU A 626 28.13 -11.32 -21.65
N ASN A 627 27.50 -11.65 -22.77
CA ASN A 627 27.92 -11.15 -24.07
C ASN A 627 27.46 -9.70 -24.29
N ASP A 628 27.93 -9.07 -25.37
CA ASP A 628 27.67 -7.66 -25.62
C ASP A 628 26.18 -7.37 -25.87
N ASN A 629 25.44 -8.26 -26.54
CA ASN A 629 23.99 -8.09 -26.71
C ASN A 629 23.28 -8.12 -25.36
N GLN A 630 23.63 -9.06 -24.47
CA GLN A 630 23.05 -9.14 -23.13
C GLN A 630 23.35 -7.88 -22.31
N LYS A 631 24.58 -7.33 -22.40
CA LYS A 631 24.92 -6.06 -21.73
C LYS A 631 24.15 -4.88 -22.29
N LYS A 632 23.98 -4.79 -23.62
CA LYS A 632 23.15 -3.77 -24.28
C LYS A 632 21.67 -3.90 -23.88
N ALA A 633 21.16 -5.12 -23.75
CA ALA A 633 19.81 -5.37 -23.25
C ALA A 633 19.60 -4.79 -21.84
N ILE A 634 20.57 -5.00 -20.94
CA ILE A 634 20.56 -4.44 -19.58
C ILE A 634 20.57 -2.92 -19.61
N ILE A 635 21.41 -2.31 -20.46
CA ILE A 635 21.49 -0.85 -20.60
C ILE A 635 20.16 -0.28 -21.10
N SER A 636 19.55 -0.89 -22.13
CA SER A 636 18.23 -0.48 -22.63
C SER A 636 17.16 -0.59 -21.54
N LEU A 637 17.16 -1.67 -20.75
CA LEU A 637 16.25 -1.83 -19.63
C LEU A 637 16.45 -0.76 -18.54
N LEU A 638 17.70 -0.39 -18.24
CA LEU A 638 18.02 0.68 -17.30
C LEU A 638 17.57 2.05 -17.82
N LEU A 639 17.80 2.35 -19.10
CA LEU A 639 17.32 3.59 -19.74
C LEU A 639 15.79 3.70 -19.65
N ALA A 640 15.08 2.61 -20.00
CA ALA A 640 13.63 2.54 -19.85
C ALA A 640 13.21 2.81 -18.39
N ARG A 641 13.83 2.13 -17.43
CA ARG A 641 13.51 2.32 -16.00
C ARG A 641 13.76 3.75 -15.52
N VAL A 642 14.85 4.39 -15.94
CA VAL A 642 15.13 5.80 -15.60
C VAL A 642 14.03 6.72 -16.15
N LEU A 643 13.63 6.53 -17.41
CA LEU A 643 12.56 7.32 -18.04
C LEU A 643 11.20 7.09 -17.37
N ILE A 644 10.85 5.86 -17.01
CA ILE A 644 9.65 5.50 -16.23
C ILE A 644 9.67 6.19 -14.86
N THR A 645 10.86 6.30 -14.27
CA THR A 645 11.03 6.99 -12.99
C THR A 645 10.83 8.48 -13.14
N PHE A 646 11.41 9.11 -14.17
CA PHE A 646 11.15 10.51 -14.45
C PHE A 646 9.67 10.78 -14.74
N SER A 647 9.00 9.91 -15.50
CA SER A 647 7.59 10.11 -15.81
C SER A 647 6.65 9.92 -14.61
N SER A 648 7.14 9.39 -13.50
CA SER A 648 6.35 9.12 -12.29
C SER A 648 5.90 10.38 -11.54
N SER A 649 4.88 10.24 -10.68
CA SER A 649 4.36 11.33 -9.85
C SER A 649 5.37 11.92 -8.88
N ALA A 650 6.45 11.19 -8.55
CA ALA A 650 7.52 11.68 -7.69
C ALA A 650 8.41 12.74 -8.35
N PHE A 651 8.54 12.73 -9.69
CA PHE A 651 9.52 13.55 -10.41
C PHE A 651 8.90 14.49 -11.44
N CYS A 652 8.33 13.96 -12.53
CA CYS A 652 7.78 14.80 -13.59
C CYS A 652 6.29 14.59 -13.91
N GLY A 653 5.65 13.58 -13.34
CA GLY A 653 4.22 13.31 -13.48
C GLY A 653 3.34 13.93 -12.40
N THR A 654 2.07 13.60 -12.43
CA THR A 654 1.09 13.81 -11.36
C THR A 654 0.50 12.46 -10.94
N GLU A 655 -0.42 12.46 -9.98
CA GLU A 655 -1.14 11.25 -9.56
C GLU A 655 -1.92 10.60 -10.69
N THR A 656 -2.56 11.43 -11.51
CA THR A 656 -3.51 11.01 -12.53
C THR A 656 -2.97 11.13 -13.95
N ASP A 657 -1.75 11.65 -14.10
CA ASP A 657 -1.15 11.92 -15.40
C ASP A 657 0.37 11.75 -15.37
N SER A 658 0.98 11.43 -16.50
CA SER A 658 2.42 11.20 -16.60
C SER A 658 2.91 11.63 -17.99
N PRO A 659 4.09 12.26 -18.14
CA PRO A 659 4.55 12.83 -19.40
C PRO A 659 4.66 11.77 -20.49
N MET A 660 3.68 11.74 -21.40
CA MET A 660 3.53 10.68 -22.39
C MET A 660 4.79 10.48 -23.27
N PRO A 661 5.49 11.52 -23.76
CA PRO A 661 6.69 11.32 -24.56
C PRO A 661 7.82 10.55 -23.83
N LEU A 662 7.94 10.73 -22.50
CA LEU A 662 8.89 9.94 -21.70
C LEU A 662 8.48 8.48 -21.60
N ARG A 663 7.17 8.21 -21.50
CA ARG A 663 6.61 6.84 -21.44
C ARG A 663 6.78 6.11 -22.77
N LEU A 664 6.52 6.79 -23.89
CA LEU A 664 6.72 6.23 -25.23
C LEU A 664 8.19 5.90 -25.50
N LEU A 665 9.11 6.80 -25.13
CA LEU A 665 10.54 6.52 -25.25
C LEU A 665 10.98 5.37 -24.34
N ALA A 666 10.44 5.27 -23.13
CA ALA A 666 10.70 4.14 -22.25
C ALA A 666 10.21 2.82 -22.85
N ASP A 667 9.02 2.80 -23.45
CA ASP A 667 8.48 1.61 -24.14
C ASP A 667 9.38 1.17 -25.31
N ALA A 668 9.90 2.13 -26.07
CA ALA A 668 10.83 1.87 -27.15
C ALA A 668 12.15 1.24 -26.65
N PHE A 669 12.68 1.69 -25.50
CA PHE A 669 13.85 1.03 -24.88
C PHE A 669 13.53 -0.34 -24.27
N LEU A 670 12.30 -0.57 -23.77
CA LEU A 670 11.86 -1.92 -23.39
C LEU A 670 11.87 -2.84 -24.60
N GLU A 671 11.43 -2.35 -25.77
CA GLU A 671 11.48 -3.10 -27.03
C GLU A 671 12.93 -3.41 -27.46
N ASP A 672 13.84 -2.44 -27.37
CA ASP A 672 15.27 -2.69 -27.63
C ASP A 672 15.83 -3.76 -26.69
N SER A 673 15.45 -3.74 -25.41
CA SER A 673 15.95 -4.71 -24.42
C SER A 673 15.58 -6.15 -24.79
N ILE A 674 14.33 -6.40 -25.22
CA ILE A 674 13.88 -7.73 -25.64
C ILE A 674 14.42 -8.12 -27.01
N ASN A 675 14.72 -7.16 -27.89
CA ASN A 675 15.33 -7.45 -29.18
C ASN A 675 16.77 -7.94 -29.02
N TYR A 676 17.53 -7.38 -28.07
CA TYR A 676 18.87 -7.87 -27.76
C TYR A 676 18.87 -9.18 -26.95
N TRP A 677 17.95 -9.31 -25.99
CA TRP A 677 17.87 -10.49 -25.13
C TRP A 677 16.40 -10.82 -24.79
N PRO A 678 15.71 -11.63 -25.62
CA PRO A 678 14.28 -11.92 -25.46
C PRO A 678 13.92 -12.60 -24.12
N GLU A 679 14.87 -13.29 -23.50
CA GLU A 679 14.68 -14.00 -22.24
C GLU A 679 14.89 -13.11 -21.01
N LEU A 680 15.39 -11.87 -21.17
CA LEU A 680 15.68 -10.94 -20.07
C LEU A 680 14.45 -10.64 -19.20
N VAL A 681 13.27 -10.59 -19.82
CA VAL A 681 11.99 -10.39 -19.15
C VAL A 681 10.98 -11.35 -19.75
N SER A 682 10.23 -12.06 -18.89
CA SER A 682 9.21 -13.00 -19.39
C SER A 682 8.16 -12.26 -20.23
N ALA A 683 7.65 -12.89 -21.28
CA ALA A 683 6.69 -12.27 -22.19
C ALA A 683 5.43 -11.74 -21.46
N GLY A 684 4.96 -12.47 -20.44
CA GLY A 684 3.82 -12.04 -19.62
C GLY A 684 4.12 -10.78 -18.79
N GLU A 685 5.31 -10.72 -18.18
CA GLU A 685 5.72 -9.56 -17.38
C GLU A 685 5.99 -8.35 -18.26
N MET A 686 6.65 -8.53 -19.40
CA MET A 686 6.88 -7.46 -20.38
C MET A 686 5.56 -6.90 -20.89
N LYS A 687 4.60 -7.77 -21.24
CA LYS A 687 3.26 -7.33 -21.63
C LYS A 687 2.59 -6.50 -20.52
N ASN A 688 2.68 -6.96 -19.27
CA ASN A 688 2.13 -6.23 -18.12
C ASN A 688 2.76 -4.84 -17.95
N TRP A 689 4.09 -4.75 -18.08
CA TRP A 689 4.83 -3.50 -17.97
C TRP A 689 4.44 -2.52 -19.07
N ARG A 690 4.39 -2.98 -20.33
CA ARG A 690 3.98 -2.15 -21.47
C ARG A 690 2.53 -1.68 -21.36
N GLU A 691 1.61 -2.55 -20.90
CA GLU A 691 0.20 -2.18 -20.67
C GLU A 691 0.04 -1.12 -19.55
N LYS A 692 0.86 -1.19 -18.49
CA LYS A 692 0.91 -0.14 -17.45
C LYS A 692 1.58 1.14 -17.95
N LEU A 693 2.57 1.01 -18.83
CA LEU A 693 3.32 2.13 -19.37
C LEU A 693 2.55 2.88 -20.45
N ILE A 694 1.73 2.22 -21.25
CA ILE A 694 0.87 2.83 -22.28
C ILE A 694 -0.53 2.21 -22.13
N PRO A 695 -1.34 2.70 -21.18
CA PRO A 695 -2.64 2.13 -20.88
C PRO A 695 -3.60 2.34 -22.06
N LYS A 696 -4.28 1.27 -22.44
CA LYS A 696 -5.33 1.29 -23.49
C LYS A 696 -6.65 1.89 -22.99
N ASP A 697 -6.85 1.93 -21.67
CA ASP A 697 -8.01 2.51 -21.01
C ASP A 697 -7.54 3.36 -19.82
N SER A 698 -8.23 4.46 -19.58
CA SER A 698 -8.11 5.27 -18.36
C SER A 698 -8.17 4.45 -17.07
N SER A 699 -8.92 3.35 -17.05
CA SER A 699 -9.05 2.46 -15.89
C SER A 699 -7.79 1.64 -15.58
N THR A 700 -6.87 1.48 -16.54
CA THR A 700 -5.60 0.73 -16.37
C THR A 700 -4.40 1.63 -16.13
N PHE A 701 -4.61 2.95 -16.02
CA PHE A 701 -3.55 3.86 -15.63
C PHE A 701 -3.09 3.54 -14.21
N SER A 702 -1.90 2.94 -14.10
CA SER A 702 -1.12 2.95 -12.87
C SER A 702 -0.06 4.01 -12.98
N CYS A 703 0.12 4.85 -11.96
CA CYS A 703 1.22 5.79 -11.88
C CYS A 703 2.54 5.10 -12.25
N SER A 704 3.37 5.71 -13.11
CA SER A 704 4.67 5.14 -13.52
C SER A 704 5.62 4.88 -12.34
N ALA A 705 5.34 5.46 -11.16
CA ALA A 705 6.03 5.13 -9.91
C ALA A 705 5.90 3.65 -9.53
N MET A 706 4.68 3.10 -9.64
CA MET A 706 4.41 1.71 -9.30
C MET A 706 5.14 0.77 -10.26
N LEU A 707 5.15 1.10 -11.56
CA LEU A 707 5.89 0.34 -12.55
C LEU A 707 7.41 0.38 -12.32
N SER A 708 7.97 1.57 -12.04
CA SER A 708 9.39 1.70 -11.69
C SER A 708 9.77 0.86 -10.46
N GLY A 709 8.92 0.87 -9.43
CA GLY A 709 9.07 0.03 -8.24
C GLY A 709 9.06 -1.46 -8.57
N ASN A 710 8.09 -1.91 -9.37
CA ASN A 710 8.00 -3.31 -9.80
C ASN A 710 9.25 -3.75 -10.57
N MET A 711 9.73 -2.93 -11.52
CA MET A 711 10.96 -3.20 -12.27
C MET A 711 12.20 -3.25 -11.38
N ALA A 712 12.26 -2.44 -10.30
CA ALA A 712 13.36 -2.47 -9.34
C ALA A 712 13.45 -3.79 -8.57
N THR A 713 12.31 -4.43 -8.34
CA THR A 713 12.19 -5.71 -7.61
C THR A 713 12.19 -6.93 -8.51
N TYR A 714 12.22 -6.73 -9.84
CA TYR A 714 12.15 -7.82 -10.80
C TYR A 714 13.30 -8.81 -10.59
N ARG A 715 12.95 -10.09 -10.43
CA ARG A 715 13.90 -11.20 -10.35
C ARG A 715 13.81 -12.01 -11.62
N HIS A 716 14.96 -12.17 -12.26
CA HIS A 716 15.07 -12.93 -13.48
C HIS A 716 14.76 -14.42 -13.23
N PRO A 717 13.96 -15.08 -14.08
CA PRO A 717 13.57 -16.47 -13.87
C PRO A 717 14.70 -17.49 -14.14
N ILE A 718 15.77 -17.08 -14.83
CA ILE A 718 16.92 -17.95 -15.12
C ILE A 718 17.95 -17.90 -13.97
N ILE A 719 18.17 -19.06 -13.36
CA ILE A 719 19.03 -19.32 -12.19
C ILE A 719 20.50 -18.90 -12.43
N ASP A 720 20.97 -18.88 -13.68
CA ASP A 720 22.35 -18.54 -14.04
C ASP A 720 22.68 -17.02 -14.06
N SER A 721 21.76 -16.16 -13.59
CA SER A 721 21.94 -14.69 -13.63
C SER A 721 21.92 -14.03 -12.25
N GLU A 722 22.53 -14.65 -11.22
CA GLU A 722 22.71 -14.04 -9.89
C GLU A 722 23.32 -12.61 -9.96
N ASP A 723 24.07 -12.32 -11.02
CA ASP A 723 24.67 -11.01 -11.28
C ASP A 723 23.72 -9.94 -11.83
N LEU A 724 22.58 -10.31 -12.42
CA LEU A 724 21.70 -9.35 -13.08
C LEU A 724 20.99 -8.42 -12.10
N PRO A 725 20.34 -8.89 -11.02
CA PRO A 725 19.78 -7.99 -9.99
C PRO A 725 20.85 -7.07 -9.37
N ARG A 726 22.07 -7.60 -9.18
CA ARG A 726 23.21 -6.84 -8.68
C ARG A 726 23.59 -5.72 -9.65
N LEU A 727 23.79 -6.02 -10.94
CA LEU A 727 24.12 -5.04 -11.98
C LEU A 727 23.01 -3.99 -12.13
N MET A 728 21.75 -4.42 -12.19
CA MET A 728 20.59 -3.53 -12.29
C MET A 728 20.48 -2.58 -11.10
N LYS A 729 20.92 -3.00 -9.91
CA LYS A 729 20.91 -2.17 -8.70
C LYS A 729 22.13 -1.25 -8.62
N THR A 730 23.31 -1.73 -9.00
CA THR A 730 24.56 -0.95 -8.99
C THR A 730 24.60 0.13 -10.07
N LEU A 731 24.10 -0.17 -11.27
CA LEU A 731 24.17 0.74 -12.41
C LEU A 731 23.05 1.77 -12.39
N TYR A 732 21.97 1.55 -11.65
CA TYR A 732 20.83 2.45 -11.65
C TYR A 732 21.13 3.73 -10.84
N PRO A 733 21.00 4.93 -11.45
CA PRO A 733 21.48 6.17 -10.85
C PRO A 733 20.55 6.80 -9.79
N LEU A 734 19.29 6.34 -9.66
CA LEU A 734 18.23 6.99 -8.85
C LEU A 734 17.89 6.24 -7.56
#